data_AF-A0A7W8BXA8-F1
#
_entry.id   AF-A0A7W8BXA8-F1
#
_cell.length_a   1.000
_cell.length_b   1.000
_cell.length_c   1.000
_cell.angle_alpha   90.00
_cell.angle_beta   90.00
_cell.angle_gamma   90.00
#
_symmetry.space_group_name_H-M   'P 1'
#
loop_
_entity.id
_entity.type
_entity.pdbx_description
1 polymer ?
#
loop_
_entity_poly.entity_id
_entity_poly.type
_entity_poly.pdbx_seq_one_letter_code
_entity_poly.pdbx_strand_id
1 'polypeptide(L)'
;SNVTGVLATEEELTSPGYWARHIRQAVRFHDGVRLLEQSGVRQYVELGPDGVLTSMVEASLTEPPGALTPALRRDRPEPETVMSALALLRIRGAEPDWDTALPGARRVPLPGYAFQHQRYWLDAPTADVDAEGLGLSTVEHPLIGAAVSMAGRDAYLFTGRLSLRTHPWLADHTVSGTVLLPGTALLELALRAGEQAGSAHVEDLTLAAPLVLPEHGGVDVQVAVGDPDDDGRRGVEIHSRPAGQGPDGDNEWVLNAHGSLTPADPSATGSGLVVWPPAGAAEIDLDGAYERLSDHGFAYGAAFQGLRRVWQGEGEIFAEVALPDEAGERAGHFLLHPALLDAVLHPLLPGVTGDDGQPRLPFSWSGARVHAVGASVLRARLTLSDSGGETLEASLQVADGTGLPVASVDSLVLRPLAADALRAAGAGRDGLFPAVWSVTEAPRGTVDTSGWAALGASPVPSVKAYEDLQELAGSGADTVLWVPDHDGAAPADGPALAEAARAATRQALTTVQAFLADPRLAEARLVVVTRGAVATSPDEDVPDLAHAGVWGLLRTAQTENPGRVVLVDSDGDVTAAVATGEPQVAVRGGAFLVPRLERARGADDGAVPPRWDEGTVLITGATGTLGRILARHLVTEHGARHLLLLSRRGESAPGAPEMKEELTGLGAGVTFAACDAADREALAGALAAVPEDRPLSAVVHTAGVLDDTVLGELTPERLDTVLRPKVDAAWNLHELTRDRALSAFVVYSSVAGLLGTAGQANYAAGNTFLDALAQHRRAQGLPGLSLAWGLWEQESAISGGLGETDLRRLARLGLVALPSDEAMNLYDAAFRLARPVLAATYVDTGALRRQGENAAPLLRGLAPAGTARRAAAGTGAEQGAGLLEQLGALGAAEREAALIELVRGQAAAVLGHSGQDSVDADRPFQDLGFDSLTAVELRNQLGRATGLRLPTTLVFDHPNPTALARFVAARIEERQGPADVPGLADLDRAEALLKALAPEDESRARLADRLRELLLLAEAVPGDGDGSADGLDLDAASDEELFALVDELD
;
A
#
# COMPACT_ATOMS: atom_id res chain seq x y z
N SER A 1 -41.54 -45.26 2.66
CA SER A 1 -42.41 -46.40 2.31
C SER A 1 -43.69 -45.89 1.70
N ASN A 2 -44.07 -46.44 0.55
CA ASN A 2 -45.35 -46.15 -0.10
C ASN A 2 -46.54 -46.87 0.54
N VAL A 3 -46.31 -47.73 1.55
CA VAL A 3 -47.38 -48.43 2.30
C VAL A 3 -47.75 -47.69 3.57
N THR A 4 -46.75 -47.22 4.33
CA THR A 4 -46.96 -46.58 5.64
C THR A 4 -46.96 -45.06 5.57
N GLY A 5 -46.37 -44.46 4.54
CA GLY A 5 -46.17 -43.00 4.42
C GLY A 5 -44.93 -42.46 5.13
N VAL A 6 -44.21 -43.30 5.88
CA VAL A 6 -42.98 -42.96 6.63
C VAL A 6 -41.75 -43.69 6.08
N LEU A 7 -40.55 -43.41 6.56
CA LEU A 7 -39.33 -44.18 6.21
C LEU A 7 -39.55 -45.68 6.50
N ALA A 8 -39.08 -46.55 5.61
CA ALA A 8 -39.17 -48.00 5.78
C ALA A 8 -37.97 -48.50 6.58
N THR A 9 -38.17 -49.49 7.43
CA THR A 9 -37.05 -50.17 8.11
C THR A 9 -36.43 -51.27 7.23
N GLU A 10 -35.19 -51.67 7.54
CA GLU A 10 -34.53 -52.80 6.86
C GLU A 10 -35.33 -54.11 7.05
N GLU A 11 -35.88 -54.35 8.24
CA GLU A 11 -36.74 -55.49 8.54
C GLU A 11 -38.02 -55.51 7.69
N GLU A 12 -38.60 -54.34 7.42
CA GLU A 12 -39.75 -54.24 6.50
C GLU A 12 -39.34 -54.56 5.07
N LEU A 13 -38.28 -53.92 4.55
CA LEU A 13 -37.84 -54.09 3.16
C LEU A 13 -37.37 -55.53 2.84
N THR A 14 -36.78 -56.21 3.82
CA THR A 14 -36.35 -57.62 3.69
C THR A 14 -37.48 -58.63 3.91
N SER A 15 -38.66 -58.20 4.39
CA SER A 15 -39.79 -59.09 4.65
C SER A 15 -40.66 -59.34 3.40
N PRO A 16 -40.88 -60.61 2.97
CA PRO A 16 -41.86 -60.93 1.92
C PRO A 16 -43.27 -60.43 2.24
N GLY A 17 -43.62 -60.33 3.53
CA GLY A 17 -44.90 -59.82 3.98
C GLY A 17 -45.11 -58.33 3.71
N TYR A 18 -44.05 -57.53 3.65
CA TYR A 18 -44.13 -56.11 3.27
C TYR A 18 -44.47 -55.96 1.79
N TRP A 19 -43.80 -56.70 0.90
CA TRP A 19 -44.08 -56.68 -0.54
C TRP A 19 -45.50 -57.18 -0.87
N ALA A 20 -45.97 -58.20 -0.17
CA ALA A 20 -47.36 -58.66 -0.26
C ALA A 20 -48.38 -57.61 0.22
N ARG A 21 -48.04 -56.77 1.20
CA ARG A 21 -48.83 -55.59 1.59
C ARG A 21 -48.76 -54.48 0.56
N HIS A 22 -47.58 -54.19 0.02
CA HIS A 22 -47.33 -53.11 -0.96
C HIS A 22 -48.16 -53.24 -2.24
N ILE A 23 -48.44 -54.47 -2.69
CA ILE A 23 -49.29 -54.72 -3.87
C ILE A 23 -50.80 -54.72 -3.52
N ARG A 24 -51.16 -54.89 -2.24
CA ARG A 24 -52.57 -55.08 -1.80
C ARG A 24 -53.19 -53.92 -1.03
N GLN A 25 -52.39 -53.02 -0.47
CA GLN A 25 -52.83 -51.89 0.36
C GLN A 25 -52.78 -50.59 -0.43
N ALA A 26 -53.49 -49.56 0.06
CA ALA A 26 -53.50 -48.25 -0.57
C ALA A 26 -52.11 -47.59 -0.52
N VAL A 27 -51.71 -46.98 -1.63
CA VAL A 27 -50.42 -46.30 -1.77
C VAL A 27 -50.48 -44.92 -1.09
N ARG A 28 -49.73 -44.75 -0.01
CA ARG A 28 -49.63 -43.50 0.78
C ARG A 28 -48.62 -42.52 0.17
N PHE A 29 -48.79 -42.19 -1.12
CA PHE A 29 -47.86 -41.37 -1.89
C PHE A 29 -47.74 -39.95 -1.33
N HIS A 30 -48.87 -39.28 -1.08
CA HIS A 30 -48.92 -37.92 -0.56
C HIS A 30 -48.17 -37.79 0.77
N ASP A 31 -48.42 -38.70 1.71
CA ASP A 31 -47.76 -38.73 3.02
C ASP A 31 -46.23 -38.88 2.88
N GLY A 32 -45.78 -39.71 1.93
CA GLY A 32 -44.36 -39.89 1.62
C GLY A 32 -43.70 -38.64 1.05
N VAL A 33 -44.38 -37.88 0.17
CA VAL A 33 -43.87 -36.60 -0.36
C VAL A 33 -43.78 -35.56 0.77
N ARG A 34 -44.81 -35.48 1.62
CA ARG A 34 -44.84 -34.57 2.78
C ARG A 34 -43.71 -34.82 3.78
N LEU A 35 -43.37 -36.09 4.02
CA LEU A 35 -42.24 -36.44 4.86
C LEU A 35 -40.90 -35.93 4.28
N LEU A 36 -40.71 -36.03 2.96
CA LEU A 36 -39.49 -35.57 2.29
C LEU A 36 -39.38 -34.04 2.35
N GLU A 37 -40.48 -33.32 2.12
CA GLU A 37 -40.55 -31.86 2.29
C GLU A 37 -40.18 -31.43 3.71
N GLN A 38 -40.79 -32.06 4.73
CA GLN A 38 -40.47 -31.84 6.15
C GLN A 38 -39.03 -32.20 6.53
N SER A 39 -38.39 -33.09 5.76
CA SER A 39 -36.97 -33.46 5.91
C SER A 39 -36.02 -32.52 5.14
N GLY A 40 -36.51 -31.40 4.61
CA GLY A 40 -35.71 -30.40 3.89
C GLY A 40 -35.42 -30.74 2.42
N VAL A 41 -36.07 -31.75 1.83
CA VAL A 41 -35.85 -32.09 0.41
C VAL A 41 -36.49 -31.03 -0.49
N ARG A 42 -35.66 -30.40 -1.35
CA ARG A 42 -36.08 -29.36 -2.31
C ARG A 42 -36.00 -29.80 -3.77
N GLN A 43 -35.39 -30.95 -4.06
CA GLN A 43 -35.09 -31.43 -5.41
C GLN A 43 -35.79 -32.77 -5.64
N TYR A 44 -36.65 -32.85 -6.66
CA TYR A 44 -37.50 -34.01 -6.91
C TYR A 44 -37.31 -34.52 -8.36
N VAL A 45 -37.02 -35.82 -8.50
CA VAL A 45 -36.82 -36.49 -9.79
C VAL A 45 -37.77 -37.67 -9.92
N GLU A 46 -38.63 -37.67 -10.94
CA GLU A 46 -39.45 -38.83 -11.28
C GLU A 46 -38.65 -39.82 -12.13
N LEU A 47 -38.37 -40.99 -11.55
CA LEU A 47 -37.80 -42.14 -12.26
C LEU A 47 -38.94 -43.02 -12.80
N GLY A 48 -39.31 -42.80 -14.06
CA GLY A 48 -40.38 -43.50 -14.75
C GLY A 48 -40.39 -43.17 -16.24
N PRO A 49 -41.25 -43.82 -17.05
CA PRO A 49 -41.31 -43.64 -18.51
C PRO A 49 -41.99 -42.34 -18.97
N ASP A 50 -42.53 -41.55 -18.04
CA ASP A 50 -43.17 -40.26 -18.28
C ASP A 50 -43.07 -39.40 -17.00
N GLY A 51 -43.65 -38.21 -17.01
CA GLY A 51 -43.75 -37.30 -15.88
C GLY A 51 -45.17 -37.20 -15.32
N VAL A 52 -45.70 -38.29 -14.77
CA VAL A 52 -47.07 -38.38 -14.21
C VAL A 52 -47.06 -38.15 -12.70
N LEU A 53 -46.09 -38.70 -11.98
CA LEU A 53 -45.91 -38.47 -10.55
C LEU A 53 -45.42 -37.04 -10.27
N THR A 54 -44.77 -36.39 -11.23
CA THR A 54 -44.24 -35.02 -11.14
C THR A 54 -45.34 -34.04 -10.71
N SER A 55 -46.51 -34.05 -11.36
CA SER A 55 -47.64 -33.19 -10.97
C SER A 55 -48.33 -33.65 -9.68
N MET A 56 -48.26 -34.94 -9.33
CA MET A 56 -48.73 -35.45 -8.05
C MET A 56 -47.82 -35.04 -6.88
N VAL A 57 -46.52 -34.89 -7.12
CA VAL A 57 -45.55 -34.30 -6.17
C VAL A 57 -45.86 -32.82 -6.01
N GLU A 58 -46.01 -32.06 -7.10
CA GLU A 58 -46.37 -30.62 -7.07
C GLU A 58 -47.62 -30.36 -6.22
N ALA A 59 -48.71 -31.09 -6.49
CA ALA A 59 -49.95 -31.02 -5.71
C ALA A 59 -49.82 -31.53 -4.25
N SER A 60 -48.71 -32.19 -3.91
CA SER A 60 -48.39 -32.72 -2.58
C SER A 60 -47.34 -31.91 -1.82
N LEU A 61 -46.94 -30.73 -2.31
CA LEU A 61 -46.06 -29.79 -1.60
C LEU A 61 -46.86 -28.61 -1.02
N THR A 62 -46.30 -27.92 -0.03
CA THR A 62 -46.79 -26.66 0.55
C THR A 62 -45.92 -25.49 0.11
N GLU A 63 -44.63 -25.74 -0.06
CA GLU A 63 -43.68 -24.78 -0.60
C GLU A 63 -43.32 -25.11 -2.06
N PRO A 64 -42.96 -24.10 -2.88
CA PRO A 64 -42.48 -24.35 -4.23
C PRO A 64 -41.17 -25.17 -4.21
N PRO A 65 -41.04 -26.24 -5.01
CA PRO A 65 -39.82 -27.03 -5.09
C PRO A 65 -38.68 -26.23 -5.76
N GLY A 66 -37.43 -26.55 -5.39
CA GLY A 66 -36.23 -25.98 -6.03
C GLY A 66 -36.04 -26.51 -7.46
N ALA A 67 -36.21 -27.82 -7.64
CA ALA A 67 -36.43 -28.45 -8.94
C ALA A 67 -37.42 -29.62 -8.82
N LEU A 68 -38.18 -29.83 -9.88
CA LEU A 68 -39.15 -30.89 -10.00
C LEU A 68 -39.18 -31.31 -11.47
N THR A 69 -38.69 -32.51 -11.80
CA THR A 69 -38.50 -32.92 -13.20
C THR A 69 -38.59 -34.45 -13.39
N PRO A 70 -39.17 -34.94 -14.49
CA PRO A 70 -39.09 -36.34 -14.85
C PRO A 70 -37.81 -36.66 -15.61
N ALA A 71 -37.26 -37.86 -15.38
CA ALA A 71 -36.09 -38.34 -16.10
C ALA A 71 -36.40 -38.72 -17.57
N LEU A 72 -37.62 -39.19 -17.86
CA LEU A 72 -38.06 -39.57 -19.21
C LEU A 72 -39.44 -38.98 -19.54
N ARG A 73 -39.74 -38.89 -20.84
CA ARG A 73 -41.04 -38.50 -21.40
C ARG A 73 -41.35 -39.38 -22.59
N ARG A 74 -42.52 -40.02 -22.61
CA ARG A 74 -42.94 -40.98 -23.65
C ARG A 74 -42.84 -40.46 -25.10
N ASP A 75 -42.97 -39.13 -25.27
CA ASP A 75 -43.00 -38.43 -26.57
C ASP A 75 -41.69 -37.64 -26.84
N ARG A 76 -40.57 -37.98 -26.17
CA ARG A 76 -39.25 -37.33 -26.34
C ARG A 76 -38.08 -38.34 -26.34
N PRO A 77 -36.91 -37.98 -26.92
CA PRO A 77 -35.71 -38.82 -26.81
C PRO A 77 -35.26 -38.99 -25.36
N GLU A 78 -34.96 -40.23 -24.96
CA GLU A 78 -34.49 -40.56 -23.61
C GLU A 78 -33.20 -39.80 -23.24
N PRO A 79 -32.14 -39.76 -24.08
CA PRO A 79 -30.89 -39.08 -23.72
C PRO A 79 -31.07 -37.57 -23.51
N GLU A 80 -31.89 -36.93 -24.35
CA GLU A 80 -32.19 -35.49 -24.25
C GLU A 80 -32.95 -35.18 -22.95
N THR A 81 -33.90 -36.04 -22.58
CA THR A 81 -34.74 -35.83 -21.39
C THR A 81 -33.93 -36.03 -20.10
N VAL A 82 -33.09 -37.07 -20.04
CA VAL A 82 -32.18 -37.33 -18.90
C VAL A 82 -31.16 -36.21 -18.75
N MET A 83 -30.49 -35.80 -19.83
CA MET A 83 -29.51 -34.71 -19.78
C MET A 83 -30.15 -33.37 -19.41
N SER A 84 -31.37 -33.09 -19.87
CA SER A 84 -32.12 -31.90 -19.48
C SER A 84 -32.47 -31.90 -17.99
N ALA A 85 -32.84 -33.06 -17.42
CA ALA A 85 -33.10 -33.20 -15.99
C ALA A 85 -31.83 -32.97 -15.16
N LEU A 86 -30.69 -33.55 -15.56
CA LEU A 86 -29.40 -33.33 -14.90
C LEU A 86 -28.93 -31.86 -14.98
N ALA A 87 -29.12 -31.21 -16.13
CA ALA A 87 -28.79 -29.80 -16.30
C ALA A 87 -29.66 -28.89 -15.41
N LEU A 88 -30.96 -29.14 -15.33
CA LEU A 88 -31.87 -28.40 -14.44
C LEU A 88 -31.47 -28.56 -12.96
N LEU A 89 -31.13 -29.78 -12.54
CA LEU A 89 -30.65 -30.05 -11.18
C LEU A 89 -29.35 -29.28 -10.89
N ARG A 90 -28.38 -29.24 -11.84
CA ARG A 90 -27.15 -28.44 -11.68
C ARG A 90 -27.43 -26.95 -11.57
N ILE A 91 -28.32 -26.40 -12.40
CA ILE A 91 -28.75 -24.99 -12.33
C ILE A 91 -29.41 -24.66 -10.97
N ARG A 92 -29.98 -25.65 -10.30
CA ARG A 92 -30.63 -25.54 -8.98
C ARG A 92 -29.74 -26.00 -7.81
N GLY A 93 -28.43 -26.10 -8.02
CA GLY A 93 -27.43 -26.32 -6.98
C GLY A 93 -27.04 -27.78 -6.71
N ALA A 94 -27.55 -28.75 -7.48
CA ALA A 94 -27.07 -30.13 -7.38
C ALA A 94 -25.68 -30.29 -8.02
N GLU A 95 -24.95 -31.32 -7.60
CA GLU A 95 -23.60 -31.64 -8.10
C GLU A 95 -23.62 -33.04 -8.75
N PRO A 96 -24.16 -33.18 -9.98
CA PRO A 96 -24.11 -34.45 -10.69
C PRO A 96 -22.66 -34.79 -11.07
N ASP A 97 -22.30 -36.06 -10.92
CA ASP A 97 -21.03 -36.59 -11.40
C ASP A 97 -21.03 -36.66 -12.93
N TRP A 98 -20.34 -35.70 -13.55
CA TRP A 98 -20.20 -35.60 -15.00
C TRP A 98 -19.30 -36.67 -15.61
N ASP A 99 -18.38 -37.27 -14.86
CA ASP A 99 -17.50 -38.33 -15.36
C ASP A 99 -18.29 -39.65 -15.46
N THR A 100 -19.22 -39.88 -14.53
CA THR A 100 -20.22 -40.96 -14.63
C THR A 100 -21.28 -40.69 -15.71
N ALA A 101 -21.76 -39.44 -15.84
CA ALA A 101 -22.81 -39.11 -16.82
C ALA A 101 -22.32 -39.02 -18.28
N LEU A 102 -21.06 -38.62 -18.50
CA LEU A 102 -20.45 -38.41 -19.81
C LEU A 102 -19.04 -39.03 -19.88
N PRO A 103 -18.93 -40.38 -19.74
CA PRO A 103 -17.63 -41.06 -19.67
C PRO A 103 -16.80 -40.83 -20.94
N GLY A 104 -15.58 -40.32 -20.76
CA GLY A 104 -14.66 -40.02 -21.85
C GLY A 104 -14.89 -38.68 -22.56
N ALA A 105 -15.78 -37.82 -22.04
CA ALA A 105 -15.90 -36.44 -22.53
C ALA A 105 -14.66 -35.60 -22.18
N ARG A 106 -14.40 -34.57 -22.99
CA ARG A 106 -13.34 -33.58 -22.74
C ARG A 106 -13.96 -32.22 -22.43
N ARG A 107 -13.39 -31.49 -21.47
CA ARG A 107 -13.74 -30.08 -21.23
C ARG A 107 -13.22 -29.25 -22.41
N VAL A 108 -14.03 -28.30 -22.87
CA VAL A 108 -13.65 -27.33 -23.91
C VAL A 108 -13.87 -25.91 -23.36
N PRO A 109 -12.98 -24.95 -23.65
CA PRO A 109 -13.22 -23.56 -23.29
C PRO A 109 -14.41 -23.04 -24.09
N LEU A 110 -15.35 -22.39 -23.40
CA LEU A 110 -16.42 -21.60 -24.00
C LEU A 110 -16.02 -20.12 -23.98
N PRO A 111 -16.67 -19.26 -24.79
CA PRO A 111 -16.53 -17.82 -24.65
C PRO A 111 -16.76 -17.38 -23.21
N GLY A 112 -15.97 -16.42 -22.73
CA GLY A 112 -16.06 -15.89 -21.37
C GLY A 112 -17.41 -15.20 -21.09
N TYR A 113 -17.58 -14.75 -19.85
CA TYR A 113 -18.77 -13.99 -19.45
C TYR A 113 -18.96 -12.78 -20.37
N ALA A 114 -20.16 -12.66 -20.96
CA ALA A 114 -20.52 -11.55 -21.82
C ALA A 114 -20.77 -10.29 -20.96
N PHE A 115 -19.67 -9.63 -20.57
CA PHE A 115 -19.72 -8.38 -19.81
C PHE A 115 -20.62 -7.36 -20.51
N GLN A 116 -21.41 -6.62 -19.73
CA GLN A 116 -22.41 -5.68 -20.26
C GLN A 116 -21.80 -4.42 -20.92
N HIS A 117 -20.46 -4.32 -20.98
CA HIS A 117 -19.67 -3.28 -21.65
C HIS A 117 -20.14 -1.84 -21.36
N GLN A 118 -20.47 -1.56 -20.10
CA GLN A 118 -20.79 -0.21 -19.63
C GLN A 118 -19.52 0.50 -19.17
N ARG A 119 -19.35 1.76 -19.59
CA ARG A 119 -18.18 2.59 -19.27
C ARG A 119 -18.32 3.17 -17.86
N TYR A 120 -17.66 2.53 -16.89
CA TYR A 120 -17.50 3.02 -15.53
C TYR A 120 -16.10 3.60 -15.33
N TRP A 121 -15.92 4.88 -15.67
CA TRP A 121 -14.68 5.62 -15.47
C TRP A 121 -14.89 6.81 -14.54
N LEU A 122 -13.91 7.08 -13.68
CA LEU A 122 -13.83 8.32 -12.91
C LEU A 122 -13.28 9.43 -13.83
N ASP A 123 -14.15 9.93 -14.71
CA ASP A 123 -13.91 11.16 -15.47
C ASP A 123 -14.01 12.36 -14.49
N ALA A 124 -12.97 12.51 -13.66
CA ALA A 124 -12.82 13.66 -12.78
C ALA A 124 -12.78 14.93 -13.65
N PRO A 125 -13.62 15.95 -13.38
CA PRO A 125 -13.62 17.15 -14.18
C PRO A 125 -12.25 17.82 -14.05
N THR A 126 -11.50 17.85 -15.17
CA THR A 126 -10.44 18.83 -15.33
C THR A 126 -11.11 20.20 -15.22
N ALA A 127 -10.83 20.90 -14.12
CA ALA A 127 -11.15 22.31 -14.06
C ALA A 127 -10.30 22.99 -15.12
N ASP A 128 -10.92 23.36 -16.24
CA ASP A 128 -10.35 24.23 -17.26
C ASP A 128 -10.16 25.63 -16.65
N VAL A 129 -9.14 25.73 -15.80
CA VAL A 129 -8.50 27.00 -15.52
C VAL A 129 -7.60 27.26 -16.72
N ASP A 130 -8.17 27.95 -17.72
CA ASP A 130 -7.42 28.44 -18.87
C ASP A 130 -6.17 29.20 -18.39
N ALA A 131 -5.07 29.09 -19.13
CA ALA A 131 -3.79 29.68 -18.76
C ALA A 131 -3.90 31.20 -18.57
N GLU A 132 -4.78 31.85 -19.35
CA GLU A 132 -5.14 33.27 -19.19
C GLU A 132 -5.71 33.58 -17.80
N GLY A 133 -6.50 32.68 -17.22
CA GLY A 133 -7.07 32.81 -15.87
C GLY A 133 -6.04 32.75 -14.74
N LEU A 134 -4.83 32.26 -15.04
CA LEU A 134 -3.66 32.27 -14.17
C LEU A 134 -2.68 33.41 -14.50
N GLY A 135 -2.99 34.28 -15.47
CA GLY A 135 -2.11 35.35 -15.93
C GLY A 135 -0.94 34.88 -16.80
N LEU A 136 -1.01 33.66 -17.35
CA LEU A 136 -0.04 33.09 -18.26
C LEU A 136 -0.52 33.32 -19.70
N SER A 137 0.38 33.44 -20.67
CA SER A 137 -0.01 33.40 -22.09
C SER A 137 -0.19 31.96 -22.53
N THR A 138 -1.32 31.64 -23.16
CA THR A 138 -1.56 30.35 -23.83
C THR A 138 -0.53 30.12 -24.94
N VAL A 139 -0.06 28.88 -25.06
CA VAL A 139 0.83 28.45 -26.14
C VAL A 139 0.14 27.32 -26.88
N GLU A 140 -0.20 27.56 -28.15
CA GLU A 140 -0.68 26.51 -29.05
C GLU A 140 0.49 25.60 -29.44
N HIS A 141 0.80 24.62 -28.59
CA HIS A 141 1.77 23.56 -28.84
C HIS A 141 1.43 22.28 -28.04
N PRO A 142 1.53 21.07 -28.61
CA PRO A 142 1.08 19.85 -27.91
C PRO A 142 1.85 19.49 -26.64
N LEU A 143 3.11 19.91 -26.49
CA LEU A 143 3.97 19.52 -25.35
C LEU A 143 4.14 20.62 -24.27
N ILE A 144 3.86 21.88 -24.59
CA ILE A 144 3.91 23.03 -23.67
C ILE A 144 2.69 23.91 -23.89
N GLY A 145 1.90 24.15 -22.85
CA GLY A 145 0.58 24.79 -22.97
C GLY A 145 0.52 26.25 -22.52
N ALA A 146 1.54 26.72 -21.79
CA ALA A 146 1.58 28.08 -21.25
C ALA A 146 2.99 28.64 -21.21
N ALA A 147 3.09 29.97 -21.27
CA ALA A 147 4.33 30.73 -21.14
C ALA A 147 4.17 31.95 -20.22
N VAL A 148 5.29 32.39 -19.66
CA VAL A 148 5.43 33.56 -18.79
C VAL A 148 6.61 34.40 -19.28
N SER A 149 6.39 35.68 -19.56
CA SER A 149 7.47 36.65 -19.69
C SER A 149 7.90 37.13 -18.30
N MET A 150 9.20 37.07 -17.99
CA MET A 150 9.72 37.39 -16.67
C MET A 150 9.77 38.91 -16.44
N ALA A 151 9.02 39.40 -15.45
CA ALA A 151 8.95 40.83 -15.16
C ALA A 151 10.34 41.44 -14.88
N GLY A 152 10.73 42.45 -15.65
CA GLY A 152 12.01 43.16 -15.52
C GLY A 152 13.20 42.48 -16.22
N ARG A 153 12.95 41.45 -17.04
CA ARG A 153 13.93 40.76 -17.89
C ARG A 153 13.35 40.52 -19.28
N ASP A 154 14.19 40.32 -20.27
CA ASP A 154 13.77 39.84 -21.59
C ASP A 154 13.95 38.32 -21.65
N ALA A 155 13.26 37.62 -20.72
CA ALA A 155 13.39 36.19 -20.49
C ALA A 155 12.01 35.53 -20.42
N TYR A 156 11.94 34.26 -20.82
CA TYR A 156 10.69 33.50 -20.94
C TYR A 156 10.78 32.17 -20.19
N LEU A 157 9.67 31.77 -19.57
CA LEU A 157 9.49 30.44 -18.98
C LEU A 157 8.25 29.78 -19.59
N PHE A 158 8.43 28.68 -20.29
CA PHE A 158 7.36 27.84 -20.82
C PHE A 158 7.10 26.67 -19.88
N THR A 159 5.87 26.20 -19.80
CA THR A 159 5.49 25.05 -18.96
C THR A 159 4.52 24.12 -19.68
N GLY A 160 4.67 22.82 -19.42
CA GLY A 160 3.83 21.76 -19.98
C GLY A 160 3.68 20.59 -19.01
N ARG A 161 2.77 19.68 -19.34
CA ARG A 161 2.62 18.39 -18.63
C ARG A 161 2.49 17.28 -19.66
N LEU A 162 3.37 16.29 -19.54
CA LEU A 162 3.43 15.13 -20.42
C LEU A 162 2.89 13.91 -19.68
N SER A 163 2.03 13.11 -20.31
CA SER A 163 1.63 11.80 -19.79
C SER A 163 1.23 10.86 -20.92
N LEU A 164 1.43 9.56 -20.75
CA LEU A 164 1.00 8.58 -21.75
C LEU A 164 -0.54 8.54 -21.93
N ARG A 165 -1.30 9.08 -20.97
CA ARG A 165 -2.76 9.24 -21.09
C ARG A 165 -3.16 10.40 -22.02
N THR A 166 -2.43 11.50 -22.00
CA THR A 166 -2.69 12.70 -22.83
C THR A 166 -1.93 12.67 -24.16
N HIS A 167 -0.82 11.95 -24.20
CA HIS A 167 0.07 11.82 -25.35
C HIS A 167 0.39 10.32 -25.61
N PRO A 168 -0.59 9.48 -26.01
CA PRO A 168 -0.39 8.03 -26.10
C PRO A 168 0.73 7.61 -27.05
N TRP A 169 0.95 8.38 -28.12
CA TRP A 169 2.02 8.16 -29.08
C TRP A 169 3.43 8.21 -28.47
N LEU A 170 3.62 8.81 -27.29
CA LEU A 170 4.93 8.80 -26.61
C LEU A 170 5.28 7.43 -26.03
N ALA A 171 4.30 6.54 -25.79
CA ALA A 171 4.56 5.17 -25.35
C ALA A 171 5.30 4.34 -26.42
N ASP A 172 5.14 4.72 -27.69
CA ASP A 172 5.78 4.07 -28.84
C ASP A 172 7.29 4.39 -28.96
N HIS A 173 7.88 5.18 -28.07
CA HIS A 173 9.32 5.42 -28.00
C HIS A 173 9.91 4.80 -26.73
N THR A 174 10.11 3.48 -26.78
CA THR A 174 10.68 2.69 -25.68
C THR A 174 12.12 2.27 -26.00
N VAL A 175 13.05 2.58 -25.11
CA VAL A 175 14.48 2.24 -25.22
C VAL A 175 14.90 1.45 -23.98
N SER A 176 15.45 0.25 -24.16
CA SER A 176 15.79 -0.72 -23.12
C SER A 176 14.67 -0.93 -22.10
N GLY A 177 13.44 -1.08 -22.58
CA GLY A 177 12.24 -1.26 -21.74
C GLY A 177 11.73 0.00 -21.04
N THR A 178 12.37 1.15 -21.20
CA THR A 178 11.98 2.43 -20.59
C THR A 178 11.34 3.36 -21.63
N VAL A 179 10.15 3.90 -21.34
CA VAL A 179 9.52 4.93 -22.18
C VAL A 179 10.25 6.26 -21.99
N LEU A 180 10.85 6.77 -23.06
CA LEU A 180 11.61 8.03 -23.06
C LEU A 180 10.93 9.07 -23.94
N LEU A 181 10.97 10.34 -23.55
CA LEU A 181 10.76 11.43 -24.50
C LEU A 181 11.96 11.46 -25.47
N PRO A 182 11.76 11.40 -26.80
CA PRO A 182 12.86 11.36 -27.75
C PRO A 182 13.66 12.67 -27.75
N GLY A 183 14.95 12.59 -28.07
CA GLY A 183 15.82 13.77 -28.18
C GLY A 183 15.34 14.80 -29.21
N THR A 184 14.60 14.34 -30.22
CA THR A 184 13.92 15.18 -31.23
C THR A 184 12.79 16.03 -30.64
N ALA A 185 12.11 15.58 -29.59
CA ALA A 185 11.10 16.38 -28.88
C ALA A 185 11.74 17.44 -27.97
N LEU A 186 12.93 17.17 -27.40
CA LEU A 186 13.70 18.20 -26.68
C LEU A 186 14.19 19.29 -27.64
N LEU A 187 14.60 18.92 -28.87
CA LEU A 187 14.94 19.88 -29.93
C LEU A 187 13.73 20.71 -30.37
N GLU A 188 12.57 20.10 -30.60
CA GLU A 188 11.31 20.79 -30.93
C GLU A 188 10.92 21.81 -29.85
N LEU A 189 11.03 21.43 -28.56
CA LEU A 189 10.78 22.34 -27.44
C LEU A 189 11.72 23.55 -27.45
N ALA A 190 13.02 23.35 -27.70
CA ALA A 190 13.99 24.44 -27.81
C ALA A 190 13.72 25.36 -29.00
N LEU A 191 13.40 24.80 -30.17
CA LEU A 191 13.07 25.56 -31.38
C LEU A 191 11.79 26.39 -31.20
N ARG A 192 10.73 25.81 -30.62
CA ARG A 192 9.45 26.50 -30.37
C ARG A 192 9.57 27.60 -29.32
N ALA A 193 10.34 27.37 -28.25
CA ALA A 193 10.66 28.40 -27.27
C ALA A 193 11.52 29.54 -27.88
N GLY A 194 12.48 29.18 -28.76
CA GLY A 194 13.29 30.13 -29.50
C GLY A 194 12.51 30.99 -30.48
N GLU A 195 11.59 30.40 -31.26
CA GLU A 195 10.70 31.14 -32.15
C GLU A 195 9.91 32.24 -31.41
N GLN A 196 9.30 31.89 -30.28
CA GLN A 196 8.55 32.83 -29.44
C GLN A 196 9.43 33.93 -28.82
N ALA A 197 10.71 33.64 -28.55
CA ALA A 197 11.70 34.58 -28.01
C ALA A 197 12.48 35.37 -29.10
N GLY A 198 12.15 35.18 -30.38
CA GLY A 198 12.83 35.83 -31.52
C GLY A 198 14.20 35.24 -31.90
N SER A 199 14.56 34.08 -31.34
CA SER A 199 15.83 33.37 -31.55
C SER A 199 15.58 31.95 -32.06
N ALA A 200 15.00 31.85 -33.28
CA ALA A 200 14.51 30.60 -33.87
C ALA A 200 15.59 29.65 -34.45
N HIS A 201 16.86 29.84 -34.10
CA HIS A 201 17.98 28.99 -34.53
C HIS A 201 18.71 28.44 -33.30
N VAL A 202 18.79 27.11 -33.18
CA VAL A 202 19.57 26.44 -32.14
C VAL A 202 21.02 26.39 -32.61
N GLU A 203 21.90 27.19 -31.98
CA GLU A 203 23.34 27.15 -32.27
C GLU A 203 23.94 25.86 -31.71
N ASP A 204 23.62 25.54 -30.45
CA ASP A 204 23.93 24.28 -29.78
C ASP A 204 22.79 23.85 -28.83
N LEU A 205 22.60 22.54 -28.67
CA LEU A 205 21.73 21.95 -27.65
C LEU A 205 22.31 20.60 -27.20
N THR A 206 22.79 20.54 -25.96
CA THR A 206 23.31 19.33 -25.30
C THR A 206 22.23 18.67 -24.46
N LEU A 207 22.01 17.37 -24.67
CA LEU A 207 21.09 16.55 -23.89
C LEU A 207 21.83 16.03 -22.65
N ALA A 208 21.48 16.57 -21.48
CA ALA A 208 22.16 16.32 -20.21
C ALA A 208 21.65 15.06 -19.49
N ALA A 209 20.33 14.80 -19.53
CA ALA A 209 19.72 13.64 -18.89
C ALA A 209 18.45 13.17 -19.62
N PRO A 210 18.22 11.85 -19.80
CA PRO A 210 16.99 11.33 -20.38
C PRO A 210 15.75 11.78 -19.60
N LEU A 211 14.67 12.12 -20.31
CA LEU A 211 13.37 12.42 -19.71
C LEU A 211 12.49 11.16 -19.81
N VAL A 212 12.38 10.45 -18.69
CA VAL A 212 11.57 9.23 -18.56
C VAL A 212 10.10 9.60 -18.38
N LEU A 213 9.20 8.92 -19.10
CA LEU A 213 7.76 9.10 -18.96
C LEU A 213 7.18 7.91 -18.18
N PRO A 214 6.56 8.11 -17.01
CA PRO A 214 6.00 7.02 -16.24
C PRO A 214 4.72 6.50 -16.90
N GLU A 215 4.49 5.19 -16.81
CA GLU A 215 3.25 4.53 -17.25
C GLU A 215 1.99 5.17 -16.62
N HIS A 216 2.12 5.62 -15.38
CA HIS A 216 1.05 6.14 -14.54
C HIS A 216 1.43 7.52 -14.00
N GLY A 217 0.51 8.48 -14.09
CA GLY A 217 0.76 9.87 -13.71
C GLY A 217 1.23 10.71 -14.89
N GLY A 218 2.26 11.53 -14.70
CA GLY A 218 2.84 12.37 -15.74
C GLY A 218 4.07 13.14 -15.23
N VAL A 219 4.62 13.98 -16.10
CA VAL A 219 5.83 14.78 -15.85
C VAL A 219 5.51 16.24 -16.14
N ASP A 220 5.79 17.13 -15.18
CA ASP A 220 5.78 18.57 -15.41
C ASP A 220 7.11 18.96 -16.09
N VAL A 221 7.05 19.75 -17.15
CA VAL A 221 8.20 20.17 -17.96
C VAL A 221 8.27 21.69 -17.99
N GLN A 222 9.47 22.24 -17.84
CA GLN A 222 9.75 23.67 -17.99
C GLN A 222 10.83 23.90 -19.05
N VAL A 223 10.67 24.95 -19.85
CA VAL A 223 11.71 25.46 -20.76
C VAL A 223 11.97 26.91 -20.37
N ALA A 224 13.18 27.20 -19.91
CA ALA A 224 13.64 28.55 -19.60
C ALA A 224 14.46 29.08 -20.78
N VAL A 225 14.16 30.31 -21.22
CA VAL A 225 14.95 31.05 -22.21
C VAL A 225 15.41 32.35 -21.56
N GLY A 226 16.73 32.55 -21.50
CA GLY A 226 17.36 33.68 -20.83
C GLY A 226 17.27 35.01 -21.59
N ASP A 227 17.72 36.07 -20.91
CA ASP A 227 18.01 37.37 -21.51
C ASP A 227 18.99 37.22 -22.70
N PRO A 228 18.89 38.09 -23.73
CA PRO A 228 19.84 38.09 -24.83
C PRO A 228 21.16 38.76 -24.41
N ASP A 229 22.28 38.24 -24.90
CA ASP A 229 23.58 38.91 -24.79
C ASP A 229 23.78 40.02 -25.85
N ASP A 230 24.96 40.63 -25.86
CA ASP A 230 25.31 41.74 -26.78
C ASP A 230 25.24 41.33 -28.27
N ASP A 231 25.35 40.03 -28.59
CA ASP A 231 25.25 39.47 -29.95
C ASP A 231 23.84 38.91 -30.23
N GLY A 232 22.89 39.02 -29.29
CA GLY A 232 21.51 38.54 -29.40
C GLY A 232 21.33 37.05 -29.12
N ARG A 233 22.37 36.35 -28.63
CA ARG A 233 22.31 34.94 -28.24
C ARG A 233 21.63 34.81 -26.87
N ARG A 234 20.81 33.77 -26.71
CA ARG A 234 20.08 33.45 -25.47
C ARG A 234 20.44 32.05 -24.99
N GLY A 235 20.60 31.87 -23.69
CA GLY A 235 20.64 30.53 -23.10
C GLY A 235 19.26 29.86 -23.11
N VAL A 236 19.22 28.54 -23.32
CA VAL A 236 18.00 27.72 -23.16
C VAL A 236 18.27 26.52 -22.26
N GLU A 237 17.34 26.23 -21.36
CA GLU A 237 17.39 25.09 -20.43
C GLU A 237 16.03 24.39 -20.37
N ILE A 238 16.01 23.06 -20.50
CA ILE A 238 14.82 22.21 -20.41
C ILE A 238 14.93 21.35 -19.15
N HIS A 239 13.96 21.49 -18.26
CA HIS A 239 13.88 20.79 -17.00
C HIS A 239 12.61 19.95 -16.89
N SER A 240 12.65 18.86 -16.11
CA SER A 240 11.46 18.05 -15.81
C SER A 240 11.41 17.56 -14.36
N ARG A 241 10.20 17.21 -13.90
CA ARG A 241 9.95 16.54 -12.62
C ARG A 241 8.62 15.75 -12.64
N PRO A 242 8.43 14.73 -11.79
CA PRO A 242 7.13 14.04 -11.67
C PRO A 242 5.98 14.99 -11.29
N ALA A 243 4.84 14.86 -11.99
CA ALA A 243 3.65 15.68 -11.77
C ALA A 243 2.86 15.27 -10.52
N GLY A 244 2.02 16.18 -10.01
CA GLY A 244 1.13 15.93 -8.85
C GLY A 244 1.74 16.26 -7.48
N GLN A 245 2.91 16.91 -7.49
CA GLN A 245 3.55 17.47 -6.31
C GLN A 245 3.41 19.01 -6.29
N GLY A 246 3.35 19.60 -5.10
CA GLY A 246 3.17 21.05 -4.95
C GLY A 246 4.42 21.85 -5.36
N PRO A 247 4.38 23.20 -5.30
CA PRO A 247 5.59 24.00 -5.41
C PRO A 247 6.63 23.65 -4.33
N ASP A 248 6.18 23.24 -3.14
CA ASP A 248 7.01 22.81 -2.00
C ASP A 248 7.35 21.29 -2.03
N GLY A 249 7.28 20.64 -3.19
CA GLY A 249 7.65 19.22 -3.33
C GLY A 249 9.16 19.02 -3.42
N ASP A 250 9.71 18.14 -2.60
CA ASP A 250 11.17 17.86 -2.46
C ASP A 250 11.87 17.27 -3.71
N ASN A 251 11.14 16.93 -4.78
CA ASN A 251 11.76 16.41 -6.00
C ASN A 251 12.41 17.55 -6.79
N GLU A 252 13.75 17.55 -6.80
CA GLU A 252 14.60 18.45 -7.57
C GLU A 252 14.28 18.38 -9.07
N TRP A 253 14.32 19.53 -9.75
CA TRP A 253 14.14 19.61 -11.20
C TRP A 253 15.36 19.01 -11.89
N VAL A 254 15.14 17.99 -12.73
CA VAL A 254 16.21 17.38 -13.52
C VAL A 254 16.45 18.22 -14.77
N LEU A 255 17.68 18.69 -14.98
CA LEU A 255 18.10 19.33 -16.23
C LEU A 255 18.22 18.26 -17.33
N ASN A 256 17.31 18.28 -18.30
CA ASN A 256 17.29 17.32 -19.40
C ASN A 256 18.08 17.79 -20.61
N ALA A 257 18.06 19.09 -20.92
CA ALA A 257 18.85 19.68 -22.00
C ALA A 257 19.21 21.14 -21.71
N HIS A 258 20.33 21.60 -22.24
CA HIS A 258 20.74 23.01 -22.20
C HIS A 258 21.53 23.38 -23.47
N GLY A 259 21.57 24.66 -23.82
CA GLY A 259 22.33 25.14 -24.96
C GLY A 259 22.11 26.62 -25.25
N SER A 260 22.36 27.04 -26.49
CA SER A 260 22.18 28.43 -26.91
C SER A 260 21.37 28.59 -28.21
N LEU A 261 20.57 29.66 -28.21
CA LEU A 261 19.67 30.08 -29.27
C LEU A 261 20.16 31.40 -29.85
N THR A 262 20.08 31.56 -31.17
CA THR A 262 20.44 32.80 -31.88
C THR A 262 19.32 33.27 -32.81
N PRO A 263 19.31 34.55 -33.21
CA PRO A 263 18.39 35.04 -34.23
C PRO A 263 18.58 34.27 -35.55
N ALA A 264 17.48 33.87 -36.18
CA ALA A 264 17.55 33.20 -37.48
C ALA A 264 18.01 34.18 -38.57
N ASP A 265 19.01 33.80 -39.37
CA ASP A 265 19.41 34.54 -40.57
C ASP A 265 18.35 34.38 -41.67
N PRO A 266 17.61 35.45 -42.07
CA PRO A 266 16.56 35.35 -43.09
C PRO A 266 17.07 35.02 -44.49
N SER A 267 18.39 35.07 -44.72
CA SER A 267 19.03 34.75 -46.00
C SER A 267 19.50 33.29 -46.12
N ALA A 268 19.49 32.53 -45.02
CA ALA A 268 19.96 31.15 -44.96
C ALA A 268 18.90 30.15 -45.44
N THR A 269 18.70 30.05 -46.76
CA THR A 269 17.79 29.06 -47.37
C THR A 269 18.43 27.66 -47.43
N GLY A 270 17.75 26.64 -46.89
CA GLY A 270 18.18 25.24 -47.01
C GLY A 270 18.19 24.70 -48.45
N SER A 271 19.01 23.69 -48.72
CA SER A 271 19.07 23.00 -50.01
C SER A 271 17.99 21.91 -50.12
N GLY A 272 17.14 21.98 -51.15
CA GLY A 272 16.08 21.00 -51.39
C GLY A 272 16.55 19.67 -51.99
N LEU A 273 15.77 18.60 -51.78
CA LEU A 273 16.00 17.22 -52.23
C LEU A 273 15.02 16.83 -53.36
N VAL A 274 15.11 17.56 -54.47
CA VAL A 274 14.17 17.43 -55.61
C VAL A 274 14.46 16.20 -56.48
N VAL A 275 15.72 15.73 -56.54
CA VAL A 275 16.10 14.52 -57.29
C VAL A 275 15.87 13.29 -56.40
N TRP A 276 14.87 12.48 -56.74
CA TRP A 276 14.48 11.30 -55.96
C TRP A 276 13.99 10.15 -56.87
N PRO A 277 14.38 8.89 -56.65
CA PRO A 277 15.40 8.45 -55.68
C PRO A 277 16.79 9.04 -56.01
N PRO A 278 17.72 9.08 -55.03
CA PRO A 278 19.03 9.71 -55.21
C PRO A 278 19.86 9.02 -56.32
N ALA A 279 20.46 9.82 -57.20
CA ALA A 279 21.25 9.29 -58.30
C ALA A 279 22.57 8.70 -57.79
N GLY A 280 22.79 7.40 -58.03
CA GLY A 280 24.01 6.68 -57.64
C GLY A 280 23.97 6.03 -56.25
N ALA A 281 22.86 6.14 -55.51
CA ALA A 281 22.66 5.42 -54.25
C ALA A 281 21.94 4.08 -54.49
N ALA A 282 22.28 3.05 -53.71
CA ALA A 282 21.64 1.74 -53.73
C ALA A 282 20.56 1.64 -52.66
N GLU A 283 19.38 1.10 -52.99
CA GLU A 283 18.29 0.94 -52.02
C GLU A 283 18.59 -0.21 -51.04
N ILE A 284 18.32 0.04 -49.75
CA ILE A 284 18.47 -0.94 -48.67
C ILE A 284 17.10 -1.59 -48.40
N ASP A 285 17.12 -2.92 -48.19
CA ASP A 285 15.96 -3.68 -47.75
C ASP A 285 15.69 -3.45 -46.26
N LEU A 286 14.44 -3.11 -45.93
CA LEU A 286 13.99 -2.79 -44.58
C LEU A 286 13.19 -3.94 -43.93
N ASP A 287 13.03 -5.07 -44.60
CA ASP A 287 12.34 -6.25 -44.03
C ASP A 287 13.00 -6.65 -42.70
N GLY A 288 12.18 -6.75 -41.64
CA GLY A 288 12.61 -7.06 -40.27
C GLY A 288 13.44 -5.97 -39.56
N ALA A 289 13.56 -4.74 -40.10
CA ALA A 289 14.41 -3.70 -39.49
C ALA A 289 14.00 -3.34 -38.05
N TYR A 290 12.70 -3.18 -37.77
CA TYR A 290 12.23 -2.87 -36.42
C TYR A 290 12.33 -4.04 -35.43
N GLU A 291 12.31 -5.29 -35.93
CA GLU A 291 12.59 -6.47 -35.09
C GLU A 291 14.05 -6.45 -34.62
N ARG A 292 14.99 -6.21 -35.55
CA ARG A 292 16.42 -6.05 -35.22
C ARG A 292 16.70 -4.87 -34.31
N LEU A 293 15.97 -3.76 -34.47
CA LEU A 293 16.04 -2.61 -33.54
C LEU A 293 15.56 -2.99 -32.14
N SER A 294 14.46 -3.74 -32.03
CA SER A 294 13.96 -4.25 -30.75
C SER A 294 14.95 -5.18 -30.06
N ASP A 295 15.66 -6.04 -30.81
CA ASP A 295 16.74 -6.90 -30.28
C ASP A 295 17.91 -6.08 -29.70
N HIS A 296 18.17 -4.88 -30.25
CA HIS A 296 19.15 -3.92 -29.74
C HIS A 296 18.56 -2.97 -28.66
N GLY A 297 17.35 -3.22 -28.19
CA GLY A 297 16.66 -2.48 -27.13
C GLY A 297 15.77 -1.32 -27.61
N PHE A 298 15.67 -1.04 -28.90
CA PHE A 298 14.82 0.02 -29.46
C PHE A 298 13.43 -0.52 -29.83
N ALA A 299 12.54 -0.62 -28.84
CA ALA A 299 11.17 -1.11 -29.00
C ALA A 299 10.24 0.01 -29.50
N TYR A 300 10.35 0.35 -30.78
CA TYR A 300 9.51 1.38 -31.41
C TYR A 300 8.11 0.87 -31.75
N GLY A 301 7.08 1.56 -31.28
CA GLY A 301 5.68 1.35 -31.63
C GLY A 301 5.22 2.14 -32.86
N ALA A 302 3.92 2.07 -33.17
CA ALA A 302 3.38 2.49 -34.47
C ALA A 302 3.67 3.96 -34.84
N ALA A 303 3.65 4.89 -33.87
CA ALA A 303 3.93 6.31 -34.10
C ALA A 303 5.38 6.58 -34.56
N PHE A 304 6.34 5.75 -34.13
CA PHE A 304 7.76 5.90 -34.43
C PHE A 304 8.23 5.01 -35.60
N GLN A 305 7.43 4.03 -36.04
CA GLN A 305 7.74 3.20 -37.21
C GLN A 305 7.56 3.93 -38.57
N GLY A 306 8.04 5.17 -38.67
CA GLY A 306 7.84 6.07 -39.81
C GLY A 306 8.76 5.83 -41.01
N LEU A 307 9.87 5.10 -40.86
CA LEU A 307 10.83 4.81 -41.94
C LEU A 307 10.21 3.97 -43.06
N ARG A 308 10.22 4.47 -44.29
CA ARG A 308 9.59 3.82 -45.46
C ARG A 308 10.59 3.23 -46.44
N ARG A 309 11.66 3.98 -46.77
CA ARG A 309 12.67 3.59 -47.76
C ARG A 309 14.01 4.22 -47.41
N VAL A 310 15.12 3.52 -47.67
CA VAL A 310 16.48 4.01 -47.43
C VAL A 310 17.37 3.71 -48.63
N TRP A 311 18.27 4.64 -48.97
CA TRP A 311 19.30 4.44 -49.98
C TRP A 311 20.69 4.82 -49.43
N GLN A 312 21.69 3.99 -49.74
CA GLN A 312 23.08 4.17 -49.35
C GLN A 312 23.91 4.72 -50.51
N GLY A 313 24.61 5.83 -50.29
CA GLY A 313 25.65 6.38 -51.16
C GLY A 313 27.04 6.26 -50.56
N GLU A 314 28.03 6.89 -51.21
CA GLU A 314 29.40 6.99 -50.69
C GLU A 314 29.46 8.06 -49.58
N GLY A 315 29.48 7.63 -48.31
CA GLY A 315 29.49 8.52 -47.13
C GLY A 315 28.15 9.18 -46.79
N GLU A 316 27.07 8.82 -47.50
CA GLU A 316 25.76 9.45 -47.39
C GLU A 316 24.64 8.41 -47.29
N ILE A 317 23.63 8.71 -46.47
CA ILE A 317 22.40 7.93 -46.33
C ILE A 317 21.22 8.83 -46.71
N PHE A 318 20.28 8.30 -47.47
CA PHE A 318 19.05 8.98 -47.84
C PHE A 318 17.86 8.21 -47.30
N ALA A 319 16.88 8.89 -46.74
CA ALA A 319 15.69 8.27 -46.15
C ALA A 319 14.40 8.93 -46.63
N GLU A 320 13.37 8.12 -46.86
CA GLU A 320 11.97 8.55 -46.98
C GLU A 320 11.22 8.11 -45.72
N VAL A 321 10.62 9.06 -45.01
CA VAL A 321 9.89 8.82 -43.76
C VAL A 321 8.50 9.46 -43.84
N ALA A 322 7.52 8.83 -43.21
CA ALA A 322 6.13 9.33 -43.20
C ALA A 322 5.42 8.96 -41.89
N LEU A 323 4.73 9.94 -41.30
CA LEU A 323 3.87 9.72 -40.14
C LEU A 323 2.75 8.71 -40.47
N PRO A 324 2.27 7.93 -39.48
CA PRO A 324 0.99 7.23 -39.59
C PRO A 324 -0.17 8.22 -39.75
N ASP A 325 -1.25 7.78 -40.40
CA ASP A 325 -2.38 8.65 -40.78
C ASP A 325 -2.96 9.45 -39.58
N GLU A 326 -3.13 8.82 -38.41
CA GLU A 326 -3.65 9.46 -37.19
C GLU A 326 -2.71 10.54 -36.60
N ALA A 327 -1.40 10.44 -36.84
CA ALA A 327 -0.43 11.45 -36.42
C ALA A 327 -0.26 12.55 -37.48
N GLY A 328 -0.46 12.22 -38.76
CA GLY A 328 -0.39 13.14 -39.89
C GLY A 328 -1.36 14.32 -39.77
N GLU A 329 -2.58 14.09 -39.26
CA GLU A 329 -3.57 15.15 -39.03
C GLU A 329 -3.11 16.20 -38.00
N ARG A 330 -2.20 15.84 -37.08
CA ARG A 330 -1.70 16.71 -36.00
C ARG A 330 -0.32 17.30 -36.27
N ALA A 331 0.31 16.95 -37.40
CA ALA A 331 1.66 17.39 -37.75
C ALA A 331 1.80 18.93 -37.79
N GLY A 332 0.75 19.66 -38.16
CA GLY A 332 0.72 21.12 -38.21
C GLY A 332 0.72 21.84 -36.85
N HIS A 333 0.66 21.12 -35.72
CA HIS A 333 0.78 21.70 -34.37
C HIS A 333 2.23 21.74 -33.85
N PHE A 334 3.17 21.18 -34.61
CA PHE A 334 4.62 21.20 -34.35
C PHE A 334 5.32 22.00 -35.44
N LEU A 335 6.51 22.54 -35.14
CA LEU A 335 7.43 23.03 -36.16
C LEU A 335 7.91 21.84 -37.01
N LEU A 336 8.36 20.77 -36.35
CA LEU A 336 8.55 19.46 -36.96
C LEU A 336 8.14 18.34 -35.99
N HIS A 337 7.20 17.48 -36.39
CA HIS A 337 6.67 16.44 -35.49
C HIS A 337 7.80 15.53 -34.98
N PRO A 338 8.01 15.37 -33.65
CA PRO A 338 9.18 14.68 -33.12
C PRO A 338 9.38 13.26 -33.67
N ALA A 339 8.34 12.41 -33.67
CA ALA A 339 8.42 11.05 -34.23
C ALA A 339 8.77 10.99 -35.73
N LEU A 340 8.48 12.06 -36.50
CA LEU A 340 8.82 12.14 -37.92
C LEU A 340 10.30 12.48 -38.12
N LEU A 341 10.85 13.38 -37.28
CA LEU A 341 12.28 13.65 -37.25
C LEU A 341 13.06 12.47 -36.65
N ASP A 342 12.51 11.76 -35.66
CA ASP A 342 13.13 10.59 -35.05
C ASP A 342 13.31 9.46 -36.06
N ALA A 343 12.29 9.22 -36.88
CA ALA A 343 12.36 8.27 -37.99
C ALA A 343 13.46 8.61 -39.03
N VAL A 344 13.89 9.88 -39.16
CA VAL A 344 15.05 10.26 -39.99
C VAL A 344 16.37 9.75 -39.41
N LEU A 345 16.43 9.54 -38.09
CA LEU A 345 17.62 9.06 -37.38
C LEU A 345 17.76 7.54 -37.40
N HIS A 346 16.66 6.80 -37.63
CA HIS A 346 16.65 5.33 -37.63
C HIS A 346 17.70 4.67 -38.55
N PRO A 347 18.05 5.21 -39.74
CA PRO A 347 19.16 4.69 -40.54
C PRO A 347 20.54 4.74 -39.85
N LEU A 348 20.72 5.54 -38.80
CA LEU A 348 21.96 5.60 -38.00
C LEU A 348 22.01 4.53 -36.89
N LEU A 349 20.92 3.81 -36.65
CA LEU A 349 20.80 2.81 -35.59
C LEU A 349 21.29 1.43 -36.08
N PRO A 350 21.79 0.56 -35.17
CA PRO A 350 22.32 -0.75 -35.54
C PRO A 350 21.26 -1.64 -36.22
N GLY A 351 21.69 -2.41 -37.22
CA GLY A 351 20.81 -3.33 -37.95
C GLY A 351 19.93 -2.69 -39.04
N VAL A 352 20.02 -1.38 -39.27
CA VAL A 352 19.28 -0.69 -40.36
C VAL A 352 20.12 -0.51 -41.62
N THR A 353 21.30 0.13 -41.56
CA THR A 353 22.16 0.33 -42.74
C THR A 353 23.58 -0.23 -42.62
N GLY A 354 23.96 -0.77 -41.46
CA GLY A 354 25.28 -1.36 -41.21
C GLY A 354 25.25 -2.41 -40.09
N ASP A 355 26.26 -3.28 -40.08
CA ASP A 355 26.39 -4.41 -39.15
C ASP A 355 26.62 -3.98 -37.69
N ASP A 356 25.95 -4.66 -36.76
CA ASP A 356 26.26 -4.91 -35.33
C ASP A 356 27.04 -3.83 -34.54
N GLY A 357 26.71 -2.55 -34.75
CA GLY A 357 27.21 -1.45 -33.94
C GLY A 357 26.56 -1.39 -32.55
N GLN A 358 27.22 -0.75 -31.58
CA GLN A 358 26.59 -0.50 -30.28
C GLN A 358 25.36 0.44 -30.42
N PRO A 359 24.30 0.24 -29.61
CA PRO A 359 23.14 1.13 -29.57
C PRO A 359 23.55 2.53 -29.12
N ARG A 360 23.03 3.55 -29.81
CA ARG A 360 23.39 4.96 -29.61
C ARG A 360 22.15 5.85 -29.49
N LEU A 361 22.26 6.93 -28.73
CA LEU A 361 21.25 7.99 -28.65
C LEU A 361 21.82 9.35 -29.07
N PRO A 362 20.97 10.29 -29.53
CA PRO A 362 21.33 11.70 -29.67
C PRO A 362 21.94 12.24 -28.36
N PHE A 363 23.03 12.98 -28.48
CA PHE A 363 23.71 13.61 -27.35
C PHE A 363 23.77 15.14 -27.49
N SER A 364 24.10 15.65 -28.68
CA SER A 364 24.12 17.09 -28.93
C SER A 364 23.75 17.43 -30.37
N TRP A 365 23.03 18.53 -30.52
CA TRP A 365 22.63 19.13 -31.78
C TRP A 365 23.36 20.45 -31.97
N SER A 366 23.76 20.77 -33.20
CA SER A 366 24.39 22.05 -33.55
C SER A 366 23.85 22.57 -34.87
N GLY A 367 23.60 23.88 -34.95
CA GLY A 367 23.12 24.55 -36.16
C GLY A 367 21.72 24.12 -36.64
N ALA A 368 20.82 23.75 -35.72
CA ALA A 368 19.51 23.21 -36.06
C ALA A 368 18.50 24.31 -36.41
N ARG A 369 17.86 24.19 -37.58
CA ARG A 369 16.97 25.20 -38.19
C ARG A 369 15.75 24.56 -38.83
N VAL A 370 14.60 25.23 -38.75
CA VAL A 370 13.37 24.89 -39.48
C VAL A 370 13.10 25.96 -40.54
N HIS A 371 12.87 25.53 -41.77
CA HIS A 371 12.62 26.35 -42.96
C HIS A 371 11.14 26.36 -43.37
N ALA A 372 10.41 25.29 -43.04
CA ALA A 372 8.98 25.13 -43.31
C ALA A 372 8.34 24.17 -42.29
N VAL A 373 7.04 24.31 -42.04
CA VAL A 373 6.29 23.54 -41.01
C VAL A 373 5.16 22.71 -41.63
N GLY A 374 4.61 21.75 -40.86
CA GLY A 374 3.42 20.98 -41.24
C GLY A 374 3.65 19.85 -42.24
N ALA A 375 4.89 19.46 -42.51
CA ALA A 375 5.20 18.29 -43.32
C ALA A 375 4.86 16.99 -42.58
N SER A 376 4.13 16.08 -43.23
CA SER A 376 3.82 14.73 -42.72
C SER A 376 4.67 13.61 -43.37
N VAL A 377 5.39 13.95 -44.44
CA VAL A 377 6.31 13.09 -45.17
C VAL A 377 7.60 13.87 -45.41
N LEU A 378 8.74 13.27 -45.08
CA LEU A 378 10.07 13.88 -45.33
C LEU A 378 10.92 13.00 -46.23
N ARG A 379 11.77 13.68 -47.00
CA ARG A 379 13.00 13.15 -47.57
C ARG A 379 14.16 13.70 -46.76
N ALA A 380 15.11 12.86 -46.40
CA ALA A 380 16.30 13.27 -45.70
C ALA A 380 17.56 12.81 -46.43
N ARG A 381 18.63 13.59 -46.28
CA ARG A 381 20.01 13.24 -46.59
C ARG A 381 20.84 13.43 -45.33
N LEU A 382 21.48 12.35 -44.88
CA LEU A 382 22.40 12.32 -43.77
C LEU A 382 23.80 12.13 -44.34
N THR A 383 24.72 13.04 -44.06
CA THR A 383 26.13 12.91 -44.44
C THR A 383 26.93 12.55 -43.19
N LEU A 384 27.65 11.43 -43.25
CA LEU A 384 28.39 10.90 -42.11
C LEU A 384 29.82 11.47 -42.10
N SER A 385 30.25 11.97 -40.95
CA SER A 385 31.63 12.38 -40.71
C SER A 385 32.33 11.31 -39.88
N ASP A 386 33.32 10.61 -40.48
CA ASP A 386 34.06 9.55 -39.81
C ASP A 386 34.96 10.12 -38.69
N SER A 387 34.42 10.14 -37.48
CA SER A 387 35.08 10.50 -36.24
C SER A 387 35.50 9.23 -35.49
N GLY A 388 36.47 8.50 -36.06
CA GLY A 388 36.92 7.19 -35.58
C GLY A 388 37.07 7.10 -34.06
N GLY A 389 36.12 6.42 -33.40
CA GLY A 389 35.99 6.36 -31.95
C GLY A 389 34.62 5.86 -31.48
N GLU A 390 34.26 6.18 -30.23
CA GLU A 390 33.00 5.78 -29.61
C GLU A 390 31.79 6.63 -30.04
N THR A 391 31.98 7.73 -30.77
CA THR A 391 30.92 8.66 -31.20
C THR A 391 30.58 8.53 -32.68
N LEU A 392 29.37 8.92 -33.06
CA LEU A 392 28.96 9.05 -34.47
C LEU A 392 28.51 10.49 -34.71
N GLU A 393 28.98 11.11 -35.79
CA GLU A 393 28.62 12.48 -36.16
C GLU A 393 27.99 12.50 -37.56
N ALA A 394 26.84 13.18 -37.69
CA ALA A 394 26.10 13.30 -38.94
C ALA A 394 25.50 14.71 -39.12
N SER A 395 25.56 15.26 -40.34
CA SER A 395 24.81 16.45 -40.72
C SER A 395 23.52 16.07 -41.44
N LEU A 396 22.40 16.74 -41.18
CA LEU A 396 21.09 16.42 -41.77
C LEU A 396 20.59 17.54 -42.68
N GLN A 397 20.16 17.17 -43.89
CA GLN A 397 19.35 18.00 -44.77
C GLN A 397 17.97 17.34 -44.92
N VAL A 398 16.92 18.07 -44.58
CA VAL A 398 15.54 17.55 -44.51
C VAL A 398 14.64 18.37 -45.42
N ALA A 399 13.86 17.68 -46.26
CA ALA A 399 12.92 18.24 -47.22
C ALA A 399 11.56 17.53 -47.13
N ASP A 400 10.51 18.11 -47.69
CA ASP A 400 9.20 17.48 -47.79
C ASP A 400 9.16 16.37 -48.87
N GLY A 401 8.01 15.71 -49.01
CA GLY A 401 7.77 14.72 -50.07
C GLY A 401 7.88 15.24 -51.51
N THR A 402 7.95 16.55 -51.74
CA THR A 402 8.22 17.16 -53.05
C THR A 402 9.70 17.49 -53.27
N GLY A 403 10.48 17.59 -52.19
CA GLY A 403 11.88 17.99 -52.18
C GLY A 403 12.13 19.44 -51.81
N LEU A 404 11.15 20.17 -51.28
CA LEU A 404 11.34 21.53 -50.74
C LEU A 404 11.93 21.48 -49.32
N PRO A 405 12.88 22.36 -48.95
CA PRO A 405 13.56 22.30 -47.66
C PRO A 405 12.61 22.52 -46.48
N VAL A 406 12.71 21.68 -45.47
CA VAL A 406 11.91 21.68 -44.23
C VAL A 406 12.78 21.97 -43.01
N ALA A 407 13.93 21.31 -42.88
CA ALA A 407 14.86 21.52 -41.77
C ALA A 407 16.31 21.24 -42.17
N SER A 408 17.26 21.75 -41.39
CA SER A 408 18.69 21.41 -41.51
C SER A 408 19.34 21.36 -40.13
N VAL A 409 20.31 20.46 -39.96
CA VAL A 409 21.16 20.35 -38.76
C VAL A 409 22.60 20.25 -39.23
N ASP A 410 23.45 21.19 -38.82
CA ASP A 410 24.85 21.24 -39.24
C ASP A 410 25.67 20.08 -38.64
N SER A 411 25.40 19.70 -37.38
CA SER A 411 25.95 18.50 -36.75
C SER A 411 25.01 17.91 -35.70
N LEU A 412 24.85 16.58 -35.72
CA LEU A 412 24.24 15.74 -34.69
C LEU A 412 25.28 14.73 -34.22
N VAL A 413 25.58 14.73 -32.92
CA VAL A 413 26.46 13.75 -32.27
C VAL A 413 25.62 12.71 -31.55
N LEU A 414 25.89 11.43 -31.82
CA LEU A 414 25.29 10.29 -31.12
C LEU A 414 26.35 9.53 -30.28
N ARG A 415 25.97 9.14 -29.06
CA ARG A 415 26.83 8.44 -28.09
C ARG A 415 26.26 7.06 -27.69
N PRO A 416 27.09 6.10 -27.25
CA PRO A 416 26.62 4.79 -26.80
C PRO A 416 25.65 4.88 -25.62
N LEU A 417 24.69 3.95 -25.57
CA LEU A 417 23.69 3.86 -24.52
C LEU A 417 24.29 3.38 -23.19
N ALA A 418 24.44 4.27 -22.21
CA ALA A 418 24.82 3.90 -20.86
C ALA A 418 23.61 3.36 -20.09
N ALA A 419 23.48 2.02 -20.00
CA ALA A 419 22.33 1.36 -19.36
C ALA A 419 22.16 1.75 -17.87
N ASP A 420 23.25 2.06 -17.17
CA ASP A 420 23.22 2.55 -15.80
C ASP A 420 22.55 3.93 -15.66
N ALA A 421 22.68 4.80 -16.66
CA ALA A 421 22.05 6.13 -16.66
C ALA A 421 20.53 6.03 -16.90
N LEU A 422 20.08 5.09 -17.75
CA LEU A 422 18.65 4.79 -17.90
C LEU A 422 18.07 4.21 -16.61
N ARG A 423 18.75 3.24 -15.98
CA ARG A 423 18.33 2.68 -14.69
C ARG A 423 18.27 3.73 -13.59
N ALA A 424 19.24 4.65 -13.53
CA ALA A 424 19.23 5.75 -12.56
C ALA A 424 18.08 6.75 -12.79
N ALA A 425 17.76 7.09 -14.05
CA ALA A 425 16.66 7.98 -14.39
C ALA A 425 15.27 7.32 -14.21
N GLY A 426 15.15 6.03 -14.50
CA GLY A 426 13.93 5.23 -14.30
C GLY A 426 13.63 4.96 -12.82
N ALA A 427 14.67 4.86 -11.97
CA ALA A 427 14.55 4.69 -10.53
C ALA A 427 13.96 5.90 -9.77
N GLY A 428 13.42 6.90 -10.47
CA GLY A 428 12.72 8.07 -9.91
C GLY A 428 11.40 7.77 -9.17
N ARG A 429 11.10 6.51 -8.88
CA ARG A 429 10.08 6.12 -7.90
C ARG A 429 10.74 5.99 -6.52
N ASP A 430 10.49 6.97 -5.65
CA ASP A 430 10.82 6.90 -4.23
C ASP A 430 10.18 5.67 -3.57
N GLY A 431 10.92 4.56 -3.54
CA GLY A 431 10.51 3.30 -2.92
C GLY A 431 11.34 2.89 -1.71
N LEU A 432 12.38 3.66 -1.37
CA LEU A 432 13.23 3.43 -0.20
C LEU A 432 13.06 4.57 0.80
N PHE A 433 12.58 4.22 1.99
CA PHE A 433 12.36 5.17 3.08
C PHE A 433 13.17 4.75 4.31
N PRO A 434 14.23 5.47 4.71
CA PRO A 434 14.85 5.26 6.02
C PRO A 434 13.86 5.52 7.16
N ALA A 435 13.89 4.63 8.15
CA ALA A 435 13.33 4.90 9.46
C ALA A 435 14.32 5.80 10.23
N VAL A 436 13.88 7.01 10.56
CA VAL A 436 14.66 8.00 11.31
C VAL A 436 13.94 8.39 12.58
N TRP A 437 14.69 8.93 13.54
CA TRP A 437 14.15 9.45 14.79
C TRP A 437 14.33 10.96 14.85
N SER A 438 13.24 11.70 14.64
CA SER A 438 13.23 13.17 14.61
C SER A 438 13.08 13.73 16.02
N VAL A 439 13.71 14.88 16.31
CA VAL A 439 13.56 15.57 17.60
C VAL A 439 12.16 16.19 17.71
N THR A 440 11.50 16.01 18.86
CA THR A 440 10.25 16.70 19.22
C THR A 440 10.47 17.67 20.39
N GLU A 441 9.60 18.68 20.53
CA GLU A 441 9.70 19.64 21.65
C GLU A 441 9.33 18.99 22.99
N ALA A 442 10.12 19.28 24.02
CA ALA A 442 9.81 18.86 25.39
C ALA A 442 8.56 19.61 25.92
N PRO A 443 7.61 18.91 26.58
CA PRO A 443 6.45 19.56 27.19
C PRO A 443 6.87 20.53 28.30
N ARG A 444 6.21 21.68 28.38
CA ARG A 444 6.54 22.75 29.34
C ARG A 444 5.65 22.68 30.57
N GLY A 445 6.17 22.14 31.66
CA GLY A 445 5.50 22.11 32.96
C GLY A 445 5.89 20.89 33.80
N THR A 446 5.40 20.82 35.03
CA THR A 446 5.46 19.60 35.84
C THR A 446 4.32 18.67 35.45
N VAL A 447 4.64 17.42 35.11
CA VAL A 447 3.65 16.38 34.83
C VAL A 447 2.98 15.95 36.12
N ASP A 448 1.64 15.90 36.15
CA ASP A 448 0.91 15.31 37.27
C ASP A 448 0.94 13.79 37.14
N THR A 449 1.45 13.11 38.16
CA THR A 449 1.53 11.64 38.24
C THR A 449 0.59 11.07 39.30
N SER A 450 -0.38 11.84 39.81
CA SER A 450 -1.29 11.38 40.89
C SER A 450 -2.20 10.22 40.46
N GLY A 451 -2.57 10.15 39.18
CA GLY A 451 -3.34 9.04 38.59
C GLY A 451 -2.50 7.84 38.13
N TRP A 452 -1.19 7.81 38.41
CA TRP A 452 -0.28 6.80 37.86
C TRP A 452 -0.01 5.66 38.85
N ALA A 453 0.09 4.44 38.33
CA ALA A 453 0.55 3.25 39.05
C ALA A 453 1.60 2.49 38.22
N ALA A 454 2.45 1.67 38.85
CA ALA A 454 3.42 0.84 38.16
C ALA A 454 3.18 -0.65 38.43
N LEU A 455 3.19 -1.47 37.38
CA LEU A 455 3.21 -2.93 37.45
C LEU A 455 4.67 -3.40 37.53
N GLY A 456 5.03 -4.11 38.59
CA GLY A 456 6.40 -4.49 38.89
C GLY A 456 7.26 -3.29 39.31
N ALA A 457 8.48 -3.20 38.79
CA ALA A 457 9.41 -2.11 39.14
C ALA A 457 8.93 -0.75 38.59
N SER A 458 8.80 0.25 39.46
CA SER A 458 8.46 1.62 39.03
C SER A 458 9.69 2.35 38.47
N PRO A 459 9.66 2.85 37.21
CA PRO A 459 10.70 3.70 36.67
C PRO A 459 10.58 5.16 37.13
N VAL A 460 9.52 5.52 37.87
CA VAL A 460 9.26 6.88 38.35
C VAL A 460 9.11 6.85 39.89
N PRO A 461 10.04 7.45 40.67
CA PRO A 461 10.05 7.31 42.14
C PRO A 461 8.80 7.81 42.89
N SER A 462 7.99 8.70 42.30
CA SER A 462 6.72 9.17 42.87
C SER A 462 5.54 8.22 42.64
N VAL A 463 5.68 7.23 41.75
CA VAL A 463 4.61 6.33 41.32
C VAL A 463 4.66 5.04 42.14
N LYS A 464 3.51 4.64 42.70
CA LYS A 464 3.39 3.44 43.53
C LYS A 464 3.47 2.18 42.65
N ALA A 465 4.35 1.26 43.04
CA ALA A 465 4.47 -0.07 42.47
C ALA A 465 3.45 -1.06 43.07
N TYR A 466 3.03 -2.02 42.26
CA TYR A 466 2.19 -3.17 42.59
C TYR A 466 2.82 -4.42 41.98
N GLU A 467 2.85 -5.53 42.72
CA GLU A 467 3.45 -6.79 42.22
C GLU A 467 2.58 -7.46 41.15
N ASP A 468 1.25 -7.31 41.23
CA ASP A 468 0.31 -7.89 40.28
C ASP A 468 -0.69 -6.86 39.71
N LEU A 469 -1.25 -7.22 38.55
CA LEU A 469 -2.18 -6.38 37.80
C LEU A 469 -3.58 -6.31 38.43
N GLN A 470 -3.98 -7.29 39.23
CA GLN A 470 -5.31 -7.37 39.83
C GLN A 470 -5.47 -6.42 41.02
N GLU A 471 -4.42 -6.28 41.84
CA GLU A 471 -4.31 -5.24 42.85
C GLU A 471 -4.17 -3.85 42.21
N LEU A 472 -3.35 -3.73 41.16
CA LEU A 472 -3.19 -2.47 40.42
C LEU A 472 -4.51 -1.99 39.82
N ALA A 473 -5.29 -2.88 39.21
CA ALA A 473 -6.61 -2.56 38.66
C ALA A 473 -7.63 -2.10 39.73
N GLY A 474 -7.40 -2.40 41.01
CA GLY A 474 -8.17 -1.87 42.13
C GLY A 474 -7.78 -0.44 42.56
N SER A 475 -6.70 0.13 42.01
CA SER A 475 -6.19 1.45 42.41
C SER A 475 -6.91 2.65 41.79
N GLY A 476 -7.64 2.45 40.68
CA GLY A 476 -8.24 3.54 39.91
C GLY A 476 -7.27 4.36 39.06
N ALA A 477 -6.06 3.84 38.79
CA ALA A 477 -5.05 4.53 37.98
C ALA A 477 -5.51 4.75 36.51
N ASP A 478 -5.26 5.96 35.99
CA ASP A 478 -5.47 6.31 34.58
C ASP A 478 -4.28 5.93 33.69
N THR A 479 -3.12 5.70 34.29
CA THR A 479 -1.84 5.45 33.62
C THR A 479 -1.08 4.36 34.36
N VAL A 480 -0.81 3.26 33.66
CA VAL A 480 -0.08 2.10 34.15
C VAL A 480 1.30 2.08 33.51
N LEU A 481 2.35 2.24 34.32
CA LEU A 481 3.72 2.04 33.88
C LEU A 481 4.06 0.55 33.98
N TRP A 482 4.72 -0.01 32.98
CA TRP A 482 5.28 -1.36 33.03
C TRP A 482 6.68 -1.37 32.43
N VAL A 483 7.63 -1.97 33.15
CA VAL A 483 8.98 -2.27 32.67
C VAL A 483 9.03 -3.78 32.42
N PRO A 484 9.26 -4.25 31.19
CA PRO A 484 9.48 -5.68 30.93
C PRO A 484 10.65 -6.23 31.75
N ASP A 485 10.52 -7.46 32.23
CA ASP A 485 11.51 -8.01 33.16
C ASP A 485 12.84 -8.26 32.44
N HIS A 486 13.86 -7.53 32.89
CA HIS A 486 15.23 -7.80 32.49
C HIS A 486 15.75 -8.94 33.37
N ASP A 487 15.57 -10.19 32.93
CA ASP A 487 16.23 -11.34 33.54
C ASP A 487 17.72 -11.03 33.69
N GLY A 488 18.19 -11.07 34.95
CA GLY A 488 19.37 -10.31 35.39
C GLY A 488 20.63 -10.60 34.57
N ALA A 489 21.13 -9.57 33.90
CA ALA A 489 22.18 -9.63 32.87
C ALA A 489 21.79 -10.52 31.68
N ALA A 490 21.19 -9.90 30.66
CA ALA A 490 20.99 -10.50 29.35
C ALA A 490 22.30 -11.19 28.89
N PRO A 491 22.28 -12.48 28.52
CA PRO A 491 23.48 -13.20 28.13
C PRO A 491 24.04 -12.59 26.84
N ALA A 492 25.21 -11.96 26.95
CA ALA A 492 25.81 -11.13 25.90
C ALA A 492 26.21 -11.91 24.62
N ASP A 493 26.30 -13.25 24.70
CA ASP A 493 26.64 -14.13 23.57
C ASP A 493 25.89 -15.47 23.67
N GLY A 494 25.74 -16.17 22.54
CA GLY A 494 25.23 -17.55 22.49
C GLY A 494 23.71 -17.70 22.29
N PRO A 495 23.19 -18.94 22.19
CA PRO A 495 21.80 -19.24 21.82
C PRO A 495 20.75 -18.77 22.85
N ALA A 496 21.18 -18.33 24.04
CA ALA A 496 20.30 -17.86 25.08
C ALA A 496 19.60 -16.53 24.73
N LEU A 497 20.18 -15.66 23.88
CA LEU A 497 19.55 -14.40 23.50
C LEU A 497 18.26 -14.62 22.68
N ALA A 498 18.23 -15.59 21.77
CA ALA A 498 17.04 -15.89 20.97
C ALA A 498 15.88 -16.40 21.84
N GLU A 499 16.17 -17.23 22.85
CA GLU A 499 15.16 -17.66 23.84
C GLU A 499 14.74 -16.49 24.74
N ALA A 500 15.66 -15.64 25.18
CA ALA A 500 15.33 -14.43 25.95
C ALA A 500 14.40 -13.49 25.16
N ALA A 501 14.66 -13.29 23.86
CA ALA A 501 13.80 -12.49 22.98
C ALA A 501 12.39 -13.07 22.83
N ARG A 502 12.26 -14.41 22.70
CA ARG A 502 10.95 -15.07 22.73
C ARG A 502 10.27 -14.93 24.09
N ALA A 503 11.01 -15.13 25.19
CA ALA A 503 10.49 -15.02 26.55
C ALA A 503 9.95 -13.61 26.85
N ALA A 504 10.71 -12.56 26.53
CA ALA A 504 10.30 -11.17 26.64
C ALA A 504 9.05 -10.87 25.78
N THR A 505 9.00 -11.38 24.54
CA THR A 505 7.83 -11.18 23.66
C THR A 505 6.59 -11.92 24.16
N ARG A 506 6.74 -13.13 24.71
CA ARG A 506 5.66 -13.89 25.38
C ARG A 506 5.17 -13.17 26.64
N GLN A 507 6.08 -12.62 27.46
CA GLN A 507 5.71 -11.83 28.63
C GLN A 507 4.91 -10.59 28.23
N ALA A 508 5.37 -9.85 27.22
CA ALA A 508 4.65 -8.70 26.69
C ALA A 508 3.25 -9.07 26.17
N LEU A 509 3.12 -10.18 25.44
CA LEU A 509 1.83 -10.69 24.99
C LEU A 509 0.88 -10.92 26.17
N THR A 510 1.30 -11.71 27.17
CA THR A 510 0.45 -12.05 28.33
C THR A 510 0.08 -10.82 29.17
N THR A 511 1.05 -9.92 29.44
CA THR A 511 0.81 -8.71 30.23
C THR A 511 -0.17 -7.77 29.54
N VAL A 512 -0.03 -7.57 28.22
CA VAL A 512 -0.90 -6.68 27.45
C VAL A 512 -2.28 -7.28 27.26
N GLN A 513 -2.40 -8.60 27.01
CA GLN A 513 -3.68 -9.29 26.97
C GLN A 513 -4.43 -9.13 28.30
N ALA A 514 -3.77 -9.36 29.43
CA ALA A 514 -4.37 -9.18 30.75
C ALA A 514 -4.80 -7.73 31.02
N PHE A 515 -3.99 -6.74 30.62
CA PHE A 515 -4.32 -5.31 30.73
C PHE A 515 -5.51 -4.89 29.87
N LEU A 516 -5.59 -5.38 28.63
CA LEU A 516 -6.67 -5.04 27.70
C LEU A 516 -7.98 -5.76 28.04
N ALA A 517 -7.91 -6.93 28.68
CA ALA A 517 -9.08 -7.73 29.07
C ALA A 517 -9.74 -7.27 30.38
N ASP A 518 -9.06 -6.54 31.27
CA ASP A 518 -9.63 -6.12 32.56
C ASP A 518 -10.56 -4.90 32.39
N PRO A 519 -11.88 -5.02 32.69
CA PRO A 519 -12.83 -3.93 32.50
C PRO A 519 -12.53 -2.69 33.38
N ARG A 520 -11.84 -2.85 34.52
CA ARG A 520 -11.48 -1.73 35.41
C ARG A 520 -10.41 -0.83 34.79
N LEU A 521 -9.62 -1.38 33.86
CA LEU A 521 -8.55 -0.68 33.14
C LEU A 521 -8.98 -0.20 31.74
N ALA A 522 -10.27 -0.30 31.39
CA ALA A 522 -10.78 0.05 30.05
C ALA A 522 -10.44 1.49 29.61
N GLU A 523 -10.41 2.42 30.57
CA GLU A 523 -10.07 3.84 30.36
C GLU A 523 -8.59 4.18 30.64
N ALA A 524 -7.81 3.23 31.18
CA ALA A 524 -6.40 3.44 31.50
C ALA A 524 -5.49 3.30 30.27
N ARG A 525 -4.35 3.98 30.27
CA ARG A 525 -3.26 3.76 29.30
C ARG A 525 -2.17 2.87 29.91
N LEU A 526 -1.55 2.01 29.10
CA LEU A 526 -0.35 1.26 29.43
C LEU A 526 0.86 1.93 28.78
N VAL A 527 1.82 2.36 29.60
CA VAL A 527 3.12 2.90 29.15
C VAL A 527 4.16 1.81 29.37
N VAL A 528 4.68 1.24 28.28
CA VAL A 528 5.73 0.23 28.34
C VAL A 528 7.08 0.93 28.20
N VAL A 529 7.94 0.73 29.21
CA VAL A 529 9.25 1.38 29.33
C VAL A 529 10.36 0.37 29.11
N THR A 530 11.20 0.63 28.11
CA THR A 530 12.35 -0.18 27.69
C THR A 530 13.64 0.64 27.78
N ARG A 531 14.82 0.01 27.64
CA ARG A 531 16.12 0.69 27.71
C ARG A 531 17.11 0.13 26.69
N GLY A 532 17.29 0.83 25.58
CA GLY A 532 18.18 0.42 24.50
C GLY A 532 17.61 -0.73 23.66
N ALA A 533 16.29 -0.89 23.62
CA ALA A 533 15.59 -1.88 22.78
C ALA A 533 15.40 -1.39 21.33
N VAL A 534 15.71 -0.11 21.06
CA VAL A 534 15.71 0.51 19.73
C VAL A 534 16.95 1.41 19.58
N ALA A 535 17.51 1.46 18.38
CA ALA A 535 18.53 2.46 18.02
C ALA A 535 17.87 3.66 17.32
N THR A 536 18.30 4.86 17.72
CA THR A 536 17.76 6.15 17.26
C THR A 536 18.58 6.78 16.13
N SER A 537 19.82 6.33 15.91
CA SER A 537 20.66 6.72 14.78
C SER A 537 21.24 5.51 14.04
N PRO A 538 21.73 5.66 12.79
CA PRO A 538 22.20 4.53 11.97
C PRO A 538 23.41 3.77 12.55
N ASP A 539 24.23 4.45 13.36
CA ASP A 539 25.48 3.93 13.95
C ASP A 539 25.35 3.59 15.45
N GLU A 540 24.14 3.74 16.02
CA GLU A 540 23.84 3.37 17.41
C GLU A 540 23.54 1.86 17.52
N ASP A 541 24.12 1.23 18.54
CA ASP A 541 23.87 -0.18 18.85
C ASP A 541 22.51 -0.38 19.53
N VAL A 542 21.96 -1.58 19.44
CA VAL A 542 20.77 -2.02 20.20
C VAL A 542 21.25 -2.96 21.32
N PRO A 543 21.63 -2.45 22.50
CA PRO A 543 22.17 -3.29 23.57
C PRO A 543 21.12 -4.23 24.18
N ASP A 544 19.82 -3.93 24.03
CA ASP A 544 18.71 -4.77 24.49
C ASP A 544 17.95 -5.41 23.31
N LEU A 545 18.67 -6.23 22.53
CA LEU A 545 18.08 -7.03 21.45
C LEU A 545 16.95 -7.97 21.93
N ALA A 546 16.92 -8.36 23.21
CA ALA A 546 15.88 -9.22 23.75
C ALA A 546 14.51 -8.54 23.70
N HIS A 547 14.43 -7.24 24.06
CA HIS A 547 13.18 -6.48 24.02
C HIS A 547 12.88 -5.80 22.68
N ALA A 548 13.76 -5.90 21.67
CA ALA A 548 13.47 -5.37 20.33
C ALA A 548 12.19 -5.96 19.71
N GLY A 549 11.92 -7.25 19.91
CA GLY A 549 10.68 -7.90 19.45
C GLY A 549 9.41 -7.37 20.14
N VAL A 550 9.52 -6.93 21.40
CA VAL A 550 8.42 -6.37 22.19
C VAL A 550 7.89 -5.08 21.54
N TRP A 551 8.76 -4.25 20.97
CA TRP A 551 8.35 -3.06 20.21
C TRP A 551 7.48 -3.40 18.99
N GLY A 552 7.80 -4.46 18.23
CA GLY A 552 6.97 -4.89 17.09
C GLY A 552 5.58 -5.38 17.52
N LEU A 553 5.51 -6.20 18.57
CA LEU A 553 4.24 -6.65 19.15
C LEU A 553 3.37 -5.48 19.60
N LEU A 554 3.96 -4.53 20.31
CA LEU A 554 3.27 -3.38 20.89
C LEU A 554 2.86 -2.34 19.83
N ARG A 555 3.57 -2.23 18.70
CA ARG A 555 3.11 -1.44 17.54
C ARG A 555 1.80 -1.98 16.97
N THR A 556 1.67 -3.30 16.81
CA THR A 556 0.36 -3.89 16.44
C THR A 556 -0.66 -3.66 17.55
N ALA A 557 -0.29 -3.77 18.84
CA ALA A 557 -1.20 -3.46 19.94
C ALA A 557 -1.71 -2.00 19.93
N GLN A 558 -0.91 -1.04 19.44
CA GLN A 558 -1.31 0.36 19.24
C GLN A 558 -2.31 0.52 18.10
N THR A 559 -2.08 -0.13 16.96
CA THR A 559 -3.02 -0.10 15.82
C THR A 559 -4.32 -0.83 16.15
N GLU A 560 -4.23 -1.95 16.88
CA GLU A 560 -5.41 -2.66 17.37
C GLU A 560 -6.10 -1.90 18.49
N ASN A 561 -5.42 -1.16 19.37
CA ASN A 561 -6.07 -0.44 20.48
C ASN A 561 -5.58 1.02 20.58
N PRO A 562 -6.04 1.91 19.68
CA PRO A 562 -5.55 3.27 19.57
C PRO A 562 -5.62 4.06 20.89
N GLY A 563 -4.50 4.64 21.29
CA GLY A 563 -4.39 5.45 22.51
C GLY A 563 -4.39 4.68 23.83
N ARG A 564 -4.47 3.33 23.83
CA ARG A 564 -4.36 2.50 25.04
C ARG A 564 -2.92 2.11 25.38
N VAL A 565 -1.99 2.14 24.42
CA VAL A 565 -0.59 1.69 24.59
C VAL A 565 0.39 2.79 24.14
N VAL A 566 1.38 3.10 24.98
CA VAL A 566 2.48 4.05 24.68
C VAL A 566 3.81 3.32 24.88
N LEU A 567 4.74 3.51 23.96
CA LEU A 567 6.08 2.94 23.97
C LEU A 567 7.11 4.01 24.32
N VAL A 568 7.93 3.74 25.33
CA VAL A 568 9.03 4.61 25.75
C VAL A 568 10.32 3.79 25.83
N ASP A 569 11.38 4.21 25.15
CA ASP A 569 12.74 3.67 25.37
C ASP A 569 13.61 4.76 25.99
N SER A 570 14.02 4.62 27.25
CA SER A 570 14.56 5.74 28.03
C SER A 570 15.77 5.41 28.89
N ASP A 571 16.82 6.22 28.72
CA ASP A 571 17.93 6.35 29.66
C ASP A 571 17.61 7.31 30.83
N GLY A 572 16.64 8.22 30.65
CA GLY A 572 16.27 9.32 31.56
C GLY A 572 14.77 9.42 31.92
N ASP A 573 14.22 10.64 31.94
CA ASP A 573 12.90 10.93 32.51
C ASP A 573 11.71 10.46 31.64
N VAL A 574 11.04 9.41 32.12
CA VAL A 574 9.84 8.83 31.52
C VAL A 574 8.63 9.77 31.59
N THR A 575 8.53 10.63 32.61
CA THR A 575 7.32 11.46 32.81
C THR A 575 7.16 12.48 31.70
N ALA A 576 8.25 13.18 31.36
CA ALA A 576 8.30 14.13 30.25
C ALA A 576 8.09 13.46 28.88
N ALA A 577 8.57 12.21 28.69
CA ALA A 577 8.34 11.45 27.46
C ALA A 577 6.84 11.16 27.23
N VAL A 578 6.12 10.67 28.25
CA VAL A 578 4.67 10.42 28.16
C VAL A 578 3.89 11.71 27.90
N ALA A 579 4.33 12.84 28.47
CA ALA A 579 3.69 14.14 28.31
C ALA A 579 3.89 14.79 26.92
N THR A 580 4.70 14.21 26.03
CA THR A 580 4.75 14.63 24.61
C THR A 580 3.45 14.34 23.85
N GLY A 581 2.65 13.37 24.33
CA GLY A 581 1.46 12.89 23.64
C GLY A 581 1.71 11.99 22.43
N GLU A 582 2.98 11.70 22.10
CA GLU A 582 3.36 10.80 21.01
C GLU A 582 3.26 9.33 21.46
N PRO A 583 2.81 8.40 20.60
CA PRO A 583 2.63 7.00 20.98
C PRO A 583 3.95 6.23 21.09
N GLN A 584 5.04 6.73 20.49
CA GLN A 584 6.36 6.10 20.50
C GLN A 584 7.42 7.20 20.70
N VAL A 585 8.19 7.10 21.79
CA VAL A 585 9.22 8.07 22.15
C VAL A 585 10.50 7.34 22.58
N ALA A 586 11.65 7.78 22.07
CA ALA A 586 12.95 7.44 22.64
C ALA A 586 13.52 8.67 23.35
N VAL A 587 14.11 8.46 24.53
CA VAL A 587 14.87 9.48 25.27
C VAL A 587 16.35 9.13 25.16
N ARG A 588 17.15 10.10 24.70
CA ARG A 588 18.60 9.99 24.56
C ARG A 588 19.25 11.28 25.00
N GLY A 589 20.04 11.25 26.08
CA GLY A 589 20.76 12.44 26.55
C GLY A 589 19.88 13.65 26.86
N GLY A 590 18.61 13.44 27.19
CA GLY A 590 17.61 14.49 27.44
C GLY A 590 16.87 15.03 26.20
N ALA A 591 17.17 14.54 24.99
CA ALA A 591 16.37 14.79 23.80
C ALA A 591 15.20 13.79 23.72
N PHE A 592 14.02 14.27 23.30
CA PHE A 592 12.85 13.45 22.99
C PHE A 592 12.82 13.21 21.48
N LEU A 593 12.82 11.94 21.10
CA LEU A 593 12.95 11.50 19.72
C LEU A 593 11.71 10.67 19.34
N VAL A 594 11.16 10.91 18.15
CA VAL A 594 9.96 10.22 17.65
C VAL A 594 10.24 9.59 16.28
N PRO A 595 9.76 8.36 16.02
CA PRO A 595 10.09 7.65 14.80
C PRO A 595 9.27 8.19 13.61
N ARG A 596 9.91 8.31 12.45
CA ARG A 596 9.33 8.75 11.17
C ARG A 596 9.95 7.96 10.02
N LEU A 597 9.20 7.77 8.92
CA LEU A 597 9.76 7.48 7.61
C LEU A 597 9.99 8.81 6.87
N GLU A 598 11.16 8.94 6.28
CA GLU A 598 11.53 10.05 5.39
C GLU A 598 11.94 9.51 4.01
N ARG A 599 11.93 10.36 2.97
CA ARG A 599 12.48 9.97 1.65
C ARG A 599 13.99 9.80 1.76
N ALA A 600 14.54 8.76 1.14
CA ALA A 600 15.99 8.66 0.98
C ALA A 600 16.51 9.85 0.16
N ARG A 601 17.53 10.55 0.67
CA ARG A 601 18.17 11.68 -0.02
C ARG A 601 19.65 11.38 -0.26
N GLY A 602 20.05 11.41 -1.53
CA GLY A 602 21.42 11.16 -1.97
C GLY A 602 21.85 9.70 -1.89
N ALA A 603 22.72 9.28 -2.82
CA ALA A 603 23.55 8.11 -2.61
C ALA A 603 24.73 8.50 -1.69
N ASP A 604 25.23 7.54 -0.91
CA ASP A 604 26.52 7.66 -0.25
C ASP A 604 27.60 7.28 -1.27
N ASP A 605 28.34 8.27 -1.78
CA ASP A 605 29.45 8.07 -2.72
C ASP A 605 30.58 7.18 -2.16
N GLY A 606 30.60 6.94 -0.84
CA GLY A 606 31.51 5.99 -0.18
C GLY A 606 30.98 4.56 -0.08
N ALA A 607 29.74 4.29 -0.46
CA ALA A 607 29.13 2.96 -0.33
C ALA A 607 29.73 1.95 -1.33
N VAL A 608 30.43 0.95 -0.81
CA VAL A 608 30.96 -0.15 -1.62
C VAL A 608 29.84 -1.19 -1.86
N PRO A 609 29.45 -1.48 -3.12
CA PRO A 609 28.43 -2.47 -3.40
C PRO A 609 28.91 -3.88 -3.00
N PRO A 610 28.00 -4.80 -2.60
CA PRO A 610 28.37 -6.17 -2.31
C PRO A 610 28.97 -6.88 -3.53
N ARG A 611 29.94 -7.75 -3.28
CA ARG A 611 30.53 -8.62 -4.29
C ARG A 611 29.83 -9.97 -4.26
N TRP A 612 28.86 -10.15 -5.14
CA TRP A 612 28.05 -11.37 -5.24
C TRP A 612 28.73 -12.47 -6.08
N ASP A 613 29.70 -12.09 -6.90
CA ASP A 613 30.53 -12.94 -7.77
C ASP A 613 31.73 -13.57 -7.04
N GLU A 614 32.25 -12.91 -6.00
CA GLU A 614 33.32 -13.43 -5.14
C GLU A 614 32.77 -14.42 -4.09
N GLY A 615 32.89 -15.73 -4.34
CA GLY A 615 32.65 -16.77 -3.32
C GLY A 615 31.25 -17.39 -3.35
N THR A 616 30.76 -17.82 -2.18
CA THR A 616 29.45 -18.50 -2.01
C THR A 616 28.42 -17.59 -1.34
N VAL A 617 27.24 -17.45 -1.95
CA VAL A 617 26.09 -16.74 -1.38
C VAL A 617 25.13 -17.74 -0.71
N LEU A 618 24.81 -17.52 0.56
CA LEU A 618 23.82 -18.28 1.32
C LEU A 618 22.45 -17.62 1.24
N ILE A 619 21.43 -18.35 0.80
CA ILE A 619 20.03 -17.89 0.82
C ILE A 619 19.19 -18.86 1.67
N THR A 620 18.61 -18.37 2.78
CA THR A 620 17.72 -19.18 3.62
C THR A 620 16.26 -18.90 3.29
N GLY A 621 15.43 -19.93 3.14
CA GLY A 621 14.07 -19.78 2.62
C GLY A 621 14.02 -19.75 1.09
N ALA A 622 15.11 -20.13 0.43
CA ALA A 622 15.33 -20.04 -1.02
C ALA A 622 14.23 -20.64 -1.90
N THR A 623 13.52 -21.66 -1.41
CA THR A 623 12.46 -22.36 -2.16
C THR A 623 11.12 -21.61 -2.15
N GLY A 624 10.97 -20.59 -1.30
CA GLY A 624 9.83 -19.67 -1.32
C GLY A 624 9.97 -18.64 -2.45
N THR A 625 8.86 -18.02 -2.83
CA THR A 625 8.76 -17.12 -3.99
C THR A 625 9.82 -16.00 -3.98
N LEU A 626 9.96 -15.28 -2.85
CA LEU A 626 10.93 -14.20 -2.70
C LEU A 626 12.38 -14.68 -2.82
N GLY A 627 12.69 -15.83 -2.22
CA GLY A 627 14.01 -16.45 -2.29
C GLY A 627 14.38 -16.90 -3.70
N ARG A 628 13.39 -17.33 -4.50
CA ARG A 628 13.59 -17.70 -5.91
C ARG A 628 13.83 -16.51 -6.81
N ILE A 629 13.04 -15.45 -6.66
CA ILE A 629 13.19 -14.18 -7.40
C ILE A 629 14.58 -13.61 -7.14
N LEU A 630 14.97 -13.49 -5.86
CA LEU A 630 16.30 -13.02 -5.46
C LEU A 630 17.42 -13.92 -6.02
N ALA A 631 17.31 -15.25 -5.89
CA ALA A 631 18.36 -16.15 -6.37
C ALA A 631 18.58 -16.03 -7.88
N ARG A 632 17.51 -15.82 -8.67
CA ARG A 632 17.61 -15.54 -10.10
C ARG A 632 18.29 -14.18 -10.35
N HIS A 633 17.82 -13.12 -9.69
CA HIS A 633 18.37 -11.76 -9.81
C HIS A 633 19.88 -11.69 -9.53
N LEU A 634 20.33 -12.35 -8.46
CA LEU A 634 21.75 -12.41 -8.11
C LEU A 634 22.60 -13.16 -9.15
N VAL A 635 22.05 -14.14 -9.85
CA VAL A 635 22.78 -14.88 -10.91
C VAL A 635 22.79 -14.11 -12.24
N THR A 636 21.70 -13.44 -12.61
CA THR A 636 21.59 -12.72 -13.90
C THR A 636 22.25 -11.36 -13.85
N GLU A 637 21.90 -10.51 -12.88
CA GLU A 637 22.36 -9.11 -12.84
C GLU A 637 23.70 -8.96 -12.11
N HIS A 638 23.89 -9.71 -11.04
CA HIS A 638 25.08 -9.62 -10.17
C HIS A 638 26.11 -10.73 -10.38
N GLY A 639 25.87 -11.63 -11.34
CA GLY A 639 26.83 -12.65 -11.76
C GLY A 639 27.20 -13.69 -10.71
N ALA A 640 26.41 -13.89 -9.65
CA ALA A 640 26.70 -14.85 -8.58
C ALA A 640 26.86 -16.28 -9.12
N ARG A 641 27.99 -16.94 -8.81
CA ARG A 641 28.31 -18.27 -9.37
C ARG A 641 28.19 -19.43 -8.41
N HIS A 642 28.13 -19.23 -7.11
CA HIS A 642 27.99 -20.31 -6.13
C HIS A 642 26.90 -19.98 -5.11
N LEU A 643 25.83 -20.79 -5.11
CA LEU A 643 24.68 -20.59 -4.24
C LEU A 643 24.53 -21.76 -3.26
N LEU A 644 24.42 -21.46 -1.97
CA LEU A 644 23.97 -22.39 -0.93
C LEU A 644 22.52 -22.04 -0.55
N LEU A 645 21.59 -22.88 -0.98
CA LEU A 645 20.15 -22.66 -0.83
C LEU A 645 19.61 -23.53 0.31
N LEU A 646 19.24 -22.91 1.44
CA LEU A 646 18.68 -23.62 2.59
C LEU A 646 17.16 -23.61 2.58
N SER A 647 16.59 -24.79 2.77
CA SER A 647 15.17 -24.97 3.10
C SER A 647 15.00 -26.18 4.01
N ARG A 648 13.91 -26.23 4.79
CA ARG A 648 13.60 -27.36 5.69
C ARG A 648 13.46 -28.72 4.96
N ARG A 649 13.28 -28.73 3.63
CA ARG A 649 13.15 -29.95 2.80
C ARG A 649 14.32 -30.14 1.81
N GLY A 650 15.27 -29.21 1.75
CA GLY A 650 16.38 -29.23 0.77
C GLY A 650 15.88 -29.38 -0.67
N GLU A 651 16.51 -30.28 -1.42
CA GLU A 651 16.13 -30.65 -2.81
C GLU A 651 14.74 -31.30 -2.92
N SER A 652 14.16 -31.79 -1.81
CA SER A 652 12.80 -32.35 -1.78
C SER A 652 11.70 -31.31 -1.56
N ALA A 653 12.02 -30.02 -1.63
CA ALA A 653 11.02 -28.96 -1.65
C ALA A 653 10.36 -28.84 -3.04
N PRO A 654 9.03 -28.56 -3.12
CA PRO A 654 8.38 -28.31 -4.40
C PRO A 654 9.04 -27.16 -5.18
N GLY A 655 9.35 -27.38 -6.46
CA GLY A 655 10.01 -26.38 -7.31
C GLY A 655 11.53 -26.27 -7.12
N ALA A 656 12.15 -27.03 -6.21
CA ALA A 656 13.60 -26.97 -5.99
C ALA A 656 14.43 -27.64 -7.11
N PRO A 657 14.05 -28.81 -7.65
CA PRO A 657 14.75 -29.40 -8.81
C PRO A 657 14.71 -28.49 -10.04
N GLU A 658 13.55 -27.91 -10.35
CA GLU A 658 13.35 -27.00 -11.48
C GLU A 658 14.17 -25.72 -11.32
N MET A 659 14.17 -25.13 -10.12
CA MET A 659 15.01 -23.97 -9.77
C MET A 659 16.51 -24.30 -9.85
N LYS A 660 16.91 -25.53 -9.49
CA LYS A 660 18.31 -25.99 -9.63
C LYS A 660 18.73 -26.04 -11.09
N GLU A 661 17.89 -26.61 -11.95
CA GLU A 661 18.13 -26.72 -13.39
C GLU A 661 18.18 -25.34 -14.05
N GLU A 662 17.22 -24.45 -13.75
CA GLU A 662 17.17 -23.07 -14.22
C GLU A 662 18.45 -22.29 -13.89
N LEU A 663 18.81 -22.21 -12.61
CA LEU A 663 19.99 -21.45 -12.16
C LEU A 663 21.31 -22.07 -12.64
N THR A 664 21.36 -23.39 -12.82
CA THR A 664 22.52 -24.06 -13.45
C THR A 664 22.63 -23.72 -14.93
N GLY A 665 21.50 -23.63 -15.65
CA GLY A 665 21.44 -23.17 -17.04
C GLY A 665 21.89 -21.71 -17.20
N LEU A 666 21.64 -20.87 -16.19
CA LEU A 666 22.14 -19.48 -16.09
C LEU A 666 23.61 -19.39 -15.62
N GLY A 667 24.29 -20.53 -15.41
CA GLY A 667 25.71 -20.60 -15.12
C GLY A 667 26.09 -20.53 -13.64
N ALA A 668 25.18 -20.81 -12.72
CA ALA A 668 25.47 -20.89 -11.28
C ALA A 668 25.59 -22.35 -10.78
N GLY A 669 26.59 -22.63 -9.95
CA GLY A 669 26.68 -23.86 -9.17
C GLY A 669 25.78 -23.81 -7.95
N VAL A 670 24.69 -24.58 -7.97
CA VAL A 670 23.67 -24.57 -6.90
C VAL A 670 23.77 -25.79 -6.00
N THR A 671 23.95 -25.54 -4.70
CA THR A 671 23.88 -26.55 -3.63
C THR A 671 22.64 -26.29 -2.79
N PHE A 672 21.72 -27.24 -2.75
CA PHE A 672 20.61 -27.22 -1.79
C PHE A 672 20.98 -28.04 -0.56
N ALA A 673 20.70 -27.53 0.63
CA ALA A 673 20.81 -28.30 1.87
C ALA A 673 19.50 -28.29 2.66
N ALA A 674 19.12 -29.47 3.15
CA ALA A 674 17.98 -29.64 4.04
C ALA A 674 18.36 -29.17 5.45
N CYS A 675 18.03 -27.91 5.76
CA CYS A 675 18.42 -27.24 6.99
C CYS A 675 17.30 -26.31 7.45
N ASP A 676 16.97 -26.36 8.74
CA ASP A 676 16.27 -25.26 9.41
C ASP A 676 17.34 -24.33 9.99
N ALA A 677 17.29 -23.03 9.67
CA ALA A 677 18.26 -22.07 10.19
C ALA A 677 18.04 -21.78 11.69
N ALA A 678 16.85 -22.07 12.22
CA ALA A 678 16.59 -22.04 13.66
C ALA A 678 17.24 -23.20 14.43
N ASP A 679 17.70 -24.25 13.75
CA ASP A 679 18.54 -25.30 14.33
C ASP A 679 20.02 -24.92 14.17
N ARG A 680 20.64 -24.52 15.28
CA ARG A 680 22.03 -24.03 15.32
C ARG A 680 23.04 -25.11 14.92
N GLU A 681 22.80 -26.38 15.27
CA GLU A 681 23.73 -27.48 14.96
C GLU A 681 23.62 -27.86 13.48
N ALA A 682 22.40 -27.95 12.94
CA ALA A 682 22.17 -28.17 11.51
C ALA A 682 22.78 -27.05 10.66
N LEU A 683 22.57 -25.78 11.06
CA LEU A 683 23.13 -24.63 10.35
C LEU A 683 24.66 -24.60 10.41
N ALA A 684 25.27 -24.92 11.57
CA ALA A 684 26.72 -25.04 11.68
C ALA A 684 27.27 -26.14 10.76
N GLY A 685 26.57 -27.29 10.67
CA GLY A 685 26.90 -28.37 9.72
C GLY A 685 26.83 -27.93 8.26
N ALA A 686 25.77 -27.20 7.88
CA ALA A 686 25.62 -26.65 6.52
C ALA A 686 26.71 -25.62 6.18
N LEU A 687 27.06 -24.75 7.13
CA LEU A 687 28.12 -23.74 6.98
C LEU A 687 29.54 -24.32 6.96
N ALA A 688 29.76 -25.49 7.57
CA ALA A 688 31.01 -26.24 7.52
C ALA A 688 31.19 -27.03 6.21
N ALA A 689 30.12 -27.27 5.45
CA ALA A 689 30.15 -27.91 4.14
C ALA A 689 30.51 -26.95 2.98
N VAL A 690 30.65 -25.65 3.25
CA VAL A 690 31.06 -24.65 2.24
C VAL A 690 32.55 -24.85 1.87
N PRO A 691 32.90 -25.01 0.59
CA PRO A 691 34.29 -25.25 0.18
C PRO A 691 35.27 -24.11 0.53
N GLU A 692 36.49 -24.47 0.96
CA GLU A 692 37.54 -23.49 1.30
C GLU A 692 38.03 -22.67 0.08
N ASP A 693 37.93 -23.21 -1.14
CA ASP A 693 38.27 -22.49 -2.38
C ASP A 693 37.21 -21.44 -2.77
N ARG A 694 36.01 -21.51 -2.18
CA ARG A 694 34.84 -20.67 -2.47
C ARG A 694 34.14 -20.26 -1.16
N PRO A 695 34.83 -19.52 -0.28
CA PRO A 695 34.33 -19.22 1.05
C PRO A 695 32.98 -18.50 1.01
N LEU A 696 32.22 -18.61 2.09
CA LEU A 696 30.98 -17.86 2.26
C LEU A 696 31.28 -16.35 2.27
N SER A 697 30.68 -15.62 1.35
CA SER A 697 30.88 -14.17 1.16
C SER A 697 29.62 -13.34 1.42
N ALA A 698 28.42 -13.92 1.25
CA ALA A 698 27.19 -13.19 1.53
C ALA A 698 26.11 -14.10 2.14
N VAL A 699 25.23 -13.49 2.92
CA VAL A 699 24.06 -14.13 3.55
C VAL A 699 22.82 -13.31 3.24
N VAL A 700 21.76 -13.95 2.74
CA VAL A 700 20.42 -13.35 2.62
C VAL A 700 19.37 -14.24 3.27
N HIS A 701 18.65 -13.67 4.24
CA HIS A 701 17.64 -14.36 5.02
C HIS A 701 16.24 -13.97 4.55
N THR A 702 15.62 -14.83 3.73
CA THR A 702 14.25 -14.68 3.23
C THR A 702 13.26 -15.66 3.87
N ALA A 703 13.63 -16.29 5.00
CA ALA A 703 12.78 -17.26 5.67
C ALA A 703 11.72 -16.56 6.54
N GLY A 704 10.52 -17.12 6.56
CA GLY A 704 9.40 -16.59 7.33
C GLY A 704 8.18 -17.50 7.22
N VAL A 705 7.27 -17.34 8.18
CA VAL A 705 5.96 -17.98 8.24
C VAL A 705 4.98 -16.90 8.72
N LEU A 706 3.75 -16.91 8.20
CA LEU A 706 2.64 -16.13 8.75
C LEU A 706 1.74 -17.04 9.58
N ASP A 707 1.15 -16.47 10.63
CA ASP A 707 0.12 -17.10 11.45
C ASP A 707 -0.72 -15.98 12.08
N ASP A 708 -1.36 -15.20 11.22
CA ASP A 708 -1.98 -13.93 11.56
C ASP A 708 -3.26 -14.13 12.41
N THR A 709 -3.46 -13.26 13.39
CA THR A 709 -4.58 -13.23 14.32
C THR A 709 -4.53 -11.96 15.17
N VAL A 710 -5.70 -11.50 15.66
CA VAL A 710 -5.78 -10.35 16.57
C VAL A 710 -5.06 -10.63 17.88
N LEU A 711 -4.53 -9.59 18.52
CA LEU A 711 -3.73 -9.69 19.75
C LEU A 711 -4.46 -10.43 20.88
N GLY A 712 -5.79 -10.30 20.97
CA GLY A 712 -6.61 -10.99 21.97
C GLY A 712 -6.74 -12.51 21.79
N GLU A 713 -6.48 -13.04 20.59
CA GLU A 713 -6.56 -14.46 20.25
C GLU A 713 -5.17 -15.10 20.04
N LEU A 714 -4.11 -14.29 19.97
CA LEU A 714 -2.74 -14.75 19.78
C LEU A 714 -2.26 -15.58 20.99
N THR A 715 -1.95 -16.86 20.77
CA THR A 715 -1.39 -17.72 21.82
C THR A 715 0.15 -17.71 21.80
N PRO A 716 0.82 -18.06 22.91
CA PRO A 716 2.28 -18.18 22.94
C PRO A 716 2.86 -19.14 21.88
N GLU A 717 2.15 -20.21 21.54
CA GLU A 717 2.58 -21.20 20.56
C GLU A 717 2.52 -20.66 19.12
N ARG A 718 1.48 -19.88 18.80
CA ARG A 718 1.33 -19.17 17.51
C ARG A 718 2.36 -18.05 17.38
N LEU A 719 2.68 -17.37 18.49
CA LEU A 719 3.77 -16.41 18.57
C LEU A 719 5.13 -17.07 18.30
N ASP A 720 5.49 -18.12 19.04
CA ASP A 720 6.77 -18.82 18.90
C ASP A 720 6.96 -19.45 17.50
N THR A 721 5.86 -19.92 16.87
CA THR A 721 5.88 -20.47 15.50
C THR A 721 6.33 -19.45 14.45
N VAL A 722 5.99 -18.17 14.63
CA VAL A 722 6.38 -17.07 13.72
C VAL A 722 7.71 -16.44 14.12
N LEU A 723 8.01 -16.33 15.42
CA LEU A 723 9.30 -15.81 15.89
C LEU A 723 10.45 -16.73 15.49
N ARG A 724 10.32 -18.05 15.68
CA ARG A 724 11.43 -19.01 15.50
C ARG A 724 12.14 -18.94 14.13
N PRO A 725 11.46 -18.93 12.96
CA PRO A 725 12.13 -18.82 11.67
C PRO A 725 12.74 -17.45 11.36
N LYS A 726 12.54 -16.44 12.22
CA LYS A 726 13.14 -15.09 12.09
C LYS A 726 14.19 -14.82 13.17
N VAL A 727 13.81 -14.91 14.45
CA VAL A 727 14.64 -14.59 15.63
C VAL A 727 15.80 -15.58 15.76
N ASP A 728 15.52 -16.88 15.98
CA ASP A 728 16.55 -17.92 16.12
C ASP A 728 17.41 -18.02 14.87
N ALA A 729 16.76 -18.03 13.70
CA ALA A 729 17.44 -18.18 12.43
C ALA A 729 18.44 -17.05 12.18
N ALA A 730 18.03 -15.79 12.36
CA ALA A 730 18.92 -14.65 12.13
C ALA A 730 19.98 -14.52 13.23
N TRP A 731 19.68 -14.87 14.48
CA TRP A 731 20.67 -14.91 15.56
C TRP A 731 21.73 -16.00 15.33
N ASN A 732 21.31 -17.22 14.97
CA ASN A 732 22.23 -18.31 14.62
C ASN A 732 23.08 -17.93 13.40
N LEU A 733 22.49 -17.30 12.37
CA LEU A 733 23.22 -16.78 11.21
C LEU A 733 24.23 -15.70 11.63
N HIS A 734 23.88 -14.79 12.53
CA HIS A 734 24.82 -13.78 13.04
C HIS A 734 26.01 -14.44 13.75
N GLU A 735 25.74 -15.26 14.77
CA GLU A 735 26.76 -15.93 15.57
C GLU A 735 27.70 -16.83 14.74
N LEU A 736 27.15 -17.66 13.86
CA LEU A 736 27.93 -18.61 13.05
C LEU A 736 28.68 -17.96 11.88
N THR A 737 28.45 -16.66 11.61
CA THR A 737 29.14 -15.92 10.54
C THR A 737 29.88 -14.67 11.01
N ARG A 738 29.87 -14.33 12.31
CA ARG A 738 30.49 -13.08 12.84
C ARG A 738 31.98 -12.95 12.50
N ASP A 739 32.72 -14.06 12.50
CA ASP A 739 34.16 -14.10 12.19
C ASP A 739 34.46 -14.30 10.69
N ARG A 740 33.45 -14.34 9.82
CA ARG A 740 33.61 -14.49 8.36
C ARG A 740 33.63 -13.11 7.69
N ALA A 741 34.54 -12.93 6.73
CA ALA A 741 34.65 -11.72 5.93
C ALA A 741 33.53 -11.64 4.87
N LEU A 742 32.30 -11.37 5.33
CA LEU A 742 31.15 -11.17 4.46
C LEU A 742 31.19 -9.80 3.78
N SER A 743 30.75 -9.72 2.52
CA SER A 743 30.43 -8.48 1.80
C SER A 743 28.99 -8.02 2.05
N ALA A 744 28.08 -8.95 2.35
CA ALA A 744 26.68 -8.64 2.68
C ALA A 744 26.06 -9.60 3.71
N PHE A 745 25.19 -9.05 4.56
CA PHE A 745 24.28 -9.79 5.43
C PHE A 745 22.92 -9.07 5.40
N VAL A 746 21.97 -9.64 4.67
CA VAL A 746 20.67 -9.02 4.39
C VAL A 746 19.55 -9.83 5.02
N VAL A 747 18.62 -9.17 5.70
CA VAL A 747 17.43 -9.80 6.29
C VAL A 747 16.16 -9.21 5.68
N TYR A 748 15.23 -10.08 5.28
CA TYR A 748 13.93 -9.65 4.75
C TYR A 748 12.97 -9.46 5.93
N SER A 749 12.79 -8.20 6.28
CA SER A 749 11.81 -7.71 7.24
C SER A 749 10.50 -7.33 6.52
N SER A 750 9.58 -6.65 7.19
CA SER A 750 8.34 -6.14 6.61
C SER A 750 7.97 -4.79 7.23
N VAL A 751 7.31 -3.92 6.45
CA VAL A 751 6.69 -2.68 6.96
C VAL A 751 5.72 -2.93 8.12
N ALA A 752 5.20 -4.16 8.27
CA ALA A 752 4.41 -4.57 9.43
C ALA A 752 5.17 -4.42 10.77
N GLY A 753 6.49 -4.64 10.81
CA GLY A 753 7.32 -4.41 12.01
C GLY A 753 7.51 -2.92 12.35
N LEU A 754 7.46 -2.05 11.33
CA LEU A 754 7.61 -0.61 11.49
C LEU A 754 6.28 0.09 11.84
N LEU A 755 5.20 -0.30 11.16
CA LEU A 755 3.87 0.32 11.30
C LEU A 755 2.98 -0.37 12.34
N GLY A 756 3.17 -1.66 12.59
CA GLY A 756 2.29 -2.47 13.43
C GLY A 756 0.94 -2.74 12.79
N THR A 757 0.87 -3.61 11.79
CA THR A 757 -0.42 -3.98 11.17
C THR A 757 -1.29 -4.75 12.16
N ALA A 758 -2.59 -4.41 12.24
CA ALA A 758 -3.58 -5.19 12.99
C ALA A 758 -3.62 -6.65 12.51
N GLY A 759 -3.74 -7.60 13.43
CA GLY A 759 -3.71 -9.03 13.14
C GLY A 759 -2.30 -9.63 12.95
N GLN A 760 -1.23 -8.83 13.02
CA GLN A 760 0.13 -9.28 12.69
C GLN A 760 1.13 -9.13 13.84
N ALA A 761 0.69 -9.19 15.10
CA ALA A 761 1.54 -8.87 16.26
C ALA A 761 2.77 -9.77 16.41
N ASN A 762 2.63 -11.07 16.13
CA ASN A 762 3.72 -12.05 16.10
C ASN A 762 4.70 -11.80 14.94
N TYR A 763 4.19 -11.49 13.75
CA TYR A 763 5.01 -11.19 12.57
C TYR A 763 5.74 -9.84 12.72
N ALA A 764 5.07 -8.81 13.22
CA ALA A 764 5.66 -7.52 13.53
C ALA A 764 6.81 -7.65 14.54
N ALA A 765 6.61 -8.40 15.63
CA ALA A 765 7.66 -8.69 16.62
C ALA A 765 8.90 -9.35 16.00
N GLY A 766 8.71 -10.40 15.19
CA GLY A 766 9.81 -11.08 14.51
C GLY A 766 10.56 -10.18 13.53
N ASN A 767 9.87 -9.26 12.85
CA ASN A 767 10.48 -8.30 11.93
C ASN A 767 11.25 -7.20 12.65
N THR A 768 10.73 -6.63 13.75
CA THR A 768 11.46 -5.61 14.53
C THR A 768 12.75 -6.16 15.14
N PHE A 769 12.79 -7.44 15.52
CA PHE A 769 14.06 -8.09 15.92
C PHE A 769 15.07 -8.16 14.77
N LEU A 770 14.64 -8.44 13.52
CA LEU A 770 15.52 -8.42 12.35
C LEU A 770 16.07 -7.02 12.06
N ASP A 771 15.23 -6.00 12.19
CA ASP A 771 15.62 -4.58 12.02
C ASP A 771 16.69 -4.20 13.05
N ALA A 772 16.47 -4.51 14.32
CA ALA A 772 17.42 -4.25 15.40
C ALA A 772 18.73 -5.05 15.26
N LEU A 773 18.66 -6.31 14.81
CA LEU A 773 19.86 -7.12 14.54
C LEU A 773 20.72 -6.54 13.40
N ALA A 774 20.10 -5.94 12.37
CA ALA A 774 20.83 -5.27 11.31
C ALA A 774 21.59 -4.02 11.82
N GLN A 775 20.97 -3.25 12.72
CA GLN A 775 21.61 -2.13 13.43
C GLN A 775 22.76 -2.61 14.32
N HIS A 776 22.53 -3.62 15.17
CA HIS A 776 23.54 -4.22 16.05
C HIS A 776 24.78 -4.71 15.28
N ARG A 777 24.58 -5.38 14.14
CA ARG A 777 25.69 -5.80 13.26
C ARG A 777 26.47 -4.61 12.72
N ARG A 778 25.80 -3.55 12.27
CA ARG A 778 26.44 -2.33 11.74
C ARG A 778 27.24 -1.58 12.82
N ALA A 779 26.72 -1.51 14.04
CA ALA A 779 27.44 -0.93 15.20
C ALA A 779 28.73 -1.71 15.55
N GLN A 780 28.75 -3.02 15.32
CA GLN A 780 29.97 -3.86 15.43
C GLN A 780 30.92 -3.76 14.22
N GLY A 781 30.61 -2.93 13.22
CA GLY A 781 31.38 -2.83 11.97
C GLY A 781 31.19 -4.00 11.00
N LEU A 782 30.21 -4.88 11.25
CA LEU A 782 29.84 -5.98 10.36
C LEU A 782 28.81 -5.51 9.32
N PRO A 783 28.73 -6.15 8.14
CA PRO A 783 27.60 -5.94 7.22
C PRO A 783 26.28 -6.28 7.91
N GLY A 784 25.26 -5.47 7.66
CA GLY A 784 23.91 -5.64 8.16
C GLY A 784 22.95 -4.69 7.43
N LEU A 785 21.93 -5.27 6.78
CA LEU A 785 20.86 -4.53 6.08
C LEU A 785 19.53 -5.25 6.32
N SER A 786 18.56 -4.54 6.90
CA SER A 786 17.17 -4.97 6.95
C SER A 786 16.35 -4.24 5.89
N LEU A 787 15.68 -5.01 5.04
CA LEU A 787 14.72 -4.50 4.07
C LEU A 787 13.31 -4.81 4.57
N ALA A 788 12.64 -3.80 5.10
CA ALA A 788 11.26 -3.87 5.55
C ALA A 788 10.33 -3.74 4.34
N TRP A 789 10.04 -4.88 3.69
CA TRP A 789 9.24 -4.93 2.47
C TRP A 789 7.78 -4.54 2.68
N GLY A 790 7.25 -3.79 1.70
CA GLY A 790 5.82 -3.53 1.52
C GLY A 790 5.08 -4.72 0.91
N LEU A 791 3.91 -4.43 0.33
CA LEU A 791 3.07 -5.42 -0.35
C LEU A 791 3.68 -5.81 -1.71
N TRP A 792 4.02 -7.07 -1.92
CA TRP A 792 4.41 -7.56 -3.24
C TRP A 792 3.17 -7.92 -4.07
N GLU A 793 3.20 -7.62 -5.37
CA GLU A 793 2.11 -7.90 -6.30
C GLU A 793 1.96 -9.41 -6.58
N GLN A 794 3.07 -10.12 -6.73
CA GLN A 794 3.06 -11.56 -7.01
C GLN A 794 2.60 -12.37 -5.80
N GLU A 795 1.67 -13.31 -6.02
CA GLU A 795 1.25 -14.28 -5.01
C GLU A 795 2.44 -15.14 -4.57
N SER A 796 2.89 -14.90 -3.34
CA SER A 796 3.90 -15.70 -2.66
C SER A 796 3.26 -16.58 -1.59
N ALA A 797 4.00 -17.52 -1.01
CA ALA A 797 3.52 -18.25 0.17
C ALA A 797 3.27 -17.36 1.41
N ILE A 798 3.58 -16.05 1.32
CA ILE A 798 3.38 -15.03 2.36
C ILE A 798 2.26 -14.06 1.93
N SER A 799 2.19 -13.63 0.67
CA SER A 799 1.11 -12.74 0.17
C SER A 799 -0.15 -13.48 -0.29
N GLY A 800 -0.06 -14.72 -0.76
CA GLY A 800 -1.18 -15.56 -1.20
C GLY A 800 -2.02 -16.15 -0.06
N GLY A 801 -1.71 -15.82 1.20
CA GLY A 801 -2.58 -16.04 2.36
C GLY A 801 -3.45 -14.84 2.73
N LEU A 802 -3.21 -13.67 2.09
CA LEU A 802 -3.96 -12.44 2.32
C LEU A 802 -5.20 -12.42 1.43
N GLY A 803 -6.37 -12.15 2.00
CA GLY A 803 -7.61 -11.99 1.23
C GLY A 803 -7.66 -10.63 0.53
N GLU A 804 -8.60 -10.47 -0.41
CA GLU A 804 -8.85 -9.15 -1.03
C GLU A 804 -9.07 -8.02 0.01
N THR A 805 -9.65 -8.35 1.15
CA THR A 805 -9.91 -7.41 2.26
C THR A 805 -8.61 -6.89 2.88
N ASP A 806 -7.58 -7.74 3.02
CA ASP A 806 -6.26 -7.37 3.55
C ASP A 806 -5.49 -6.48 2.56
N LEU A 807 -5.55 -6.81 1.26
CA LEU A 807 -5.00 -5.98 0.19
C LEU A 807 -5.66 -4.59 0.18
N ARG A 808 -7.00 -4.55 0.35
CA ARG A 808 -7.77 -3.30 0.51
C ARG A 808 -7.47 -2.56 1.82
N ARG A 809 -7.02 -3.23 2.89
CA ARG A 809 -6.52 -2.57 4.12
C ARG A 809 -5.17 -1.92 3.88
N LEU A 810 -4.21 -2.62 3.26
CA LEU A 810 -2.87 -2.10 2.98
C LEU A 810 -2.91 -0.89 2.02
N ALA A 811 -3.75 -0.96 0.97
CA ALA A 811 -4.02 0.17 0.08
C ALA A 811 -4.58 1.40 0.83
N ARG A 812 -5.43 1.19 1.86
CA ARG A 812 -5.96 2.26 2.73
C ARG A 812 -4.91 2.88 3.66
N LEU A 813 -3.79 2.22 3.93
CA LEU A 813 -2.63 2.82 4.61
C LEU A 813 -1.76 3.67 3.66
N GLY A 814 -2.15 3.81 2.39
CA GLY A 814 -1.38 4.50 1.36
C GLY A 814 -0.23 3.68 0.79
N LEU A 815 -0.15 2.37 1.09
CA LEU A 815 0.86 1.48 0.53
C LEU A 815 0.39 0.91 -0.82
N VAL A 816 1.27 0.92 -1.81
CA VAL A 816 1.00 0.41 -3.16
C VAL A 816 1.73 -0.91 -3.36
N ALA A 817 1.12 -1.85 -4.09
CA ALA A 817 1.75 -3.12 -4.44
C ALA A 817 3.00 -2.90 -5.30
N LEU A 818 4.04 -3.71 -5.06
CA LEU A 818 5.31 -3.66 -5.79
C LEU A 818 5.43 -4.87 -6.73
N PRO A 819 5.60 -4.64 -8.04
CA PRO A 819 6.09 -5.64 -8.97
C PRO A 819 7.45 -6.20 -8.55
N SER A 820 7.76 -7.45 -8.92
CA SER A 820 8.98 -8.15 -8.48
C SER A 820 10.26 -7.56 -9.06
N ASP A 821 10.23 -7.07 -10.28
CA ASP A 821 11.32 -6.36 -10.96
C ASP A 821 11.61 -5.02 -10.27
N GLU A 822 10.57 -4.23 -9.99
CA GLU A 822 10.69 -2.99 -9.21
C GLU A 822 11.20 -3.25 -7.79
N ALA A 823 10.76 -4.33 -7.15
CA ALA A 823 11.31 -4.74 -5.86
C ALA A 823 12.81 -5.06 -5.95
N MET A 824 13.30 -5.68 -7.02
CA MET A 824 14.73 -5.90 -7.22
C MET A 824 15.50 -4.61 -7.55
N ASN A 825 14.91 -3.66 -8.27
CA ASN A 825 15.47 -2.31 -8.43
C ASN A 825 15.69 -1.62 -7.07
N LEU A 826 14.73 -1.76 -6.14
CA LEU A 826 14.85 -1.23 -4.77
C LEU A 826 15.87 -2.01 -3.92
N TYR A 827 15.98 -3.33 -4.09
CA TYR A 827 17.01 -4.15 -3.44
C TYR A 827 18.41 -3.67 -3.81
N ASP A 828 18.67 -3.45 -5.10
CA ASP A 828 19.97 -2.96 -5.58
C ASP A 828 20.24 -1.51 -5.16
N ALA A 829 19.21 -0.66 -5.17
CA ALA A 829 19.32 0.73 -4.73
C ALA A 829 19.62 0.87 -3.23
N ALA A 830 19.18 -0.07 -2.39
CA ALA A 830 19.34 -0.02 -0.94
C ALA A 830 20.82 0.04 -0.49
N PHE A 831 21.71 -0.66 -1.19
CA PHE A 831 23.13 -0.67 -0.88
C PHE A 831 23.80 0.70 -1.07
N ARG A 832 23.23 1.57 -1.91
CA ARG A 832 23.75 2.93 -2.16
C ARG A 832 23.41 3.94 -1.04
N LEU A 833 22.57 3.58 -0.06
CA LEU A 833 22.12 4.50 1.00
C LEU A 833 22.85 4.33 2.34
N ALA A 834 23.69 3.29 2.46
CA ALA A 834 24.45 2.92 3.66
C ALA A 834 23.63 2.77 4.98
N ARG A 835 22.29 2.71 4.92
CA ARG A 835 21.40 2.59 6.08
C ARG A 835 21.23 1.15 6.55
N PRO A 836 21.18 0.88 7.87
CA PRO A 836 20.95 -0.47 8.41
C PRO A 836 19.51 -0.98 8.21
N VAL A 837 18.52 -0.08 8.13
CA VAL A 837 17.10 -0.40 8.01
C VAL A 837 16.46 0.53 6.99
N LEU A 838 15.77 -0.03 6.00
CA LEU A 838 15.03 0.69 4.96
C LEU A 838 13.66 0.05 4.77
N ALA A 839 12.60 0.86 4.78
CA ALA A 839 11.30 0.43 4.26
C ALA A 839 11.35 0.44 2.73
N ALA A 840 11.11 -0.72 2.13
CA ALA A 840 11.11 -0.93 0.68
C ALA A 840 9.68 -1.12 0.19
N THR A 841 9.01 -0.02 -0.15
CA THR A 841 7.59 0.02 -0.52
C THR A 841 7.26 1.24 -1.38
N TYR A 842 6.18 1.24 -2.15
CA TYR A 842 5.64 2.45 -2.78
C TYR A 842 4.51 3.06 -1.95
N VAL A 843 4.39 4.39 -1.99
CA VAL A 843 3.49 5.17 -1.13
C VAL A 843 2.67 6.19 -1.94
N ASP A 844 1.34 6.08 -1.91
CA ASP A 844 0.42 7.14 -2.39
C ASP A 844 0.42 8.31 -1.41
N THR A 845 1.33 9.26 -1.63
CA THR A 845 1.36 10.52 -0.86
C THR A 845 0.16 11.44 -1.14
N GLY A 846 -0.63 11.18 -2.18
CA GLY A 846 -1.96 11.75 -2.34
C GLY A 846 -2.92 11.22 -1.28
N ALA A 847 -2.94 9.91 -1.04
CA ALA A 847 -3.72 9.30 0.05
C ALA A 847 -3.27 9.79 1.43
N LEU A 848 -1.96 9.83 1.71
CA LEU A 848 -1.46 10.34 2.99
C LEU A 848 -1.85 11.81 3.22
N ARG A 849 -1.73 12.67 2.20
CA ARG A 849 -2.17 14.08 2.28
C ARG A 849 -3.68 14.22 2.52
N ARG A 850 -4.51 13.32 1.97
CA ARG A 850 -5.96 13.26 2.25
C ARG A 850 -6.28 12.80 3.68
N GLN A 851 -5.40 12.01 4.32
CA GLN A 851 -5.57 11.57 5.71
C GLN A 851 -5.14 12.64 6.73
N GLY A 852 -4.11 13.43 6.42
CA GLY A 852 -3.62 14.49 7.30
C GLY A 852 -3.16 13.92 8.66
N GLU A 853 -3.66 14.49 9.76
CA GLU A 853 -3.33 14.01 11.11
C GLU A 853 -3.77 12.56 11.39
N ASN A 854 -4.73 12.03 10.62
CA ASN A 854 -5.19 10.64 10.72
C ASN A 854 -4.23 9.62 10.09
N ALA A 855 -3.19 10.07 9.37
CA ALA A 855 -2.14 9.18 8.87
C ALA A 855 -1.34 8.59 10.05
N ALA A 856 -0.89 7.34 9.89
CA ALA A 856 -0.07 6.65 10.89
C ALA A 856 1.14 7.52 11.28
N PRO A 857 1.48 7.69 12.57
CA PRO A 857 2.50 8.65 13.03
C PRO A 857 3.85 8.55 12.29
N LEU A 858 4.26 7.32 11.96
CA LEU A 858 5.48 7.04 11.21
C LEU A 858 5.45 7.64 9.79
N LEU A 859 4.29 7.62 9.11
CA LEU A 859 4.15 8.05 7.71
C LEU A 859 4.04 9.59 7.56
N ARG A 860 3.87 10.33 8.65
CA ARG A 860 3.68 11.80 8.62
C ARG A 860 4.88 12.56 8.04
N GLY A 861 6.09 11.98 8.05
CA GLY A 861 7.27 12.55 7.40
C GLY A 861 7.23 12.51 5.86
N LEU A 862 6.50 11.57 5.26
CA LEU A 862 6.42 11.39 3.80
C LEU A 862 5.41 12.32 3.12
N ALA A 863 4.53 12.93 3.90
CA ALA A 863 3.52 13.87 3.46
C ALA A 863 3.45 15.05 4.46
N PRO A 864 4.45 15.96 4.43
CA PRO A 864 4.39 17.18 5.23
C PRO A 864 3.06 17.88 4.96
N ALA A 865 2.33 18.21 6.03
CA ALA A 865 1.16 19.05 5.93
C ALA A 865 1.63 20.43 5.44
N GLY A 866 1.50 20.69 4.14
CA GLY A 866 1.73 22.00 3.56
C GLY A 866 0.96 23.03 4.37
N THR A 867 1.56 24.20 4.62
CA THR A 867 1.10 25.16 5.64
C THR A 867 -0.27 25.76 5.33
N ALA A 868 -1.32 24.97 5.55
CA ALA A 868 -2.67 25.45 5.76
C ALA A 868 -2.59 26.46 6.91
N ARG A 869 -3.06 27.69 6.66
CA ARG A 869 -3.14 28.70 7.70
C ARG A 869 -3.98 28.10 8.83
N ARG A 870 -3.38 27.90 10.00
CA ARG A 870 -4.09 27.42 11.18
C ARG A 870 -5.32 28.30 11.42
N ALA A 871 -6.51 27.75 11.13
CA ALA A 871 -7.66 28.05 11.96
C ALA A 871 -7.26 27.69 13.41
N ALA A 872 -7.84 28.39 14.39
CA ALA A 872 -7.46 28.21 15.79
C ALA A 872 -7.51 26.71 16.18
N ALA A 873 -6.48 26.25 16.89
CA ALA A 873 -6.22 24.83 17.07
C ALA A 873 -7.30 24.14 17.93
N GLY A 874 -8.21 23.44 17.27
CA GLY A 874 -9.04 22.40 17.85
C GLY A 874 -8.30 21.07 17.79
N THR A 875 -8.04 20.46 18.95
CA THR A 875 -7.48 19.10 18.99
C THR A 875 -8.48 18.11 18.42
N GLY A 876 -8.05 16.93 17.93
CA GLY A 876 -8.90 15.93 17.26
C GLY A 876 -10.15 15.45 18.03
N ALA A 877 -10.28 15.81 19.31
CA ALA A 877 -11.53 15.74 20.04
C ALA A 877 -12.68 16.56 19.39
N GLU A 878 -12.38 17.63 18.64
CA GLU A 878 -13.40 18.51 18.04
C GLU A 878 -14.15 17.91 16.84
N GLN A 879 -13.58 16.94 16.12
CA GLN A 879 -14.33 16.25 15.05
C GLN A 879 -15.39 15.31 15.65
N GLY A 880 -15.02 14.59 16.72
CA GLY A 880 -15.97 13.87 17.56
C GLY A 880 -16.96 14.82 18.22
N ALA A 881 -16.51 15.96 18.77
CA ALA A 881 -17.38 16.96 19.39
C ALA A 881 -18.39 17.56 18.40
N GLY A 882 -17.99 17.85 17.17
CA GLY A 882 -18.89 18.34 16.13
C GLY A 882 -19.97 17.33 15.74
N LEU A 883 -19.62 16.03 15.68
CA LEU A 883 -20.63 14.97 15.50
C LEU A 883 -21.50 14.81 16.76
N LEU A 884 -20.93 14.89 17.97
CA LEU A 884 -21.65 14.82 19.24
C LEU A 884 -22.61 16.01 19.45
N GLU A 885 -22.25 17.20 18.96
CA GLU A 885 -23.07 18.41 18.96
C GLU A 885 -24.20 18.32 17.91
N GLN A 886 -23.89 17.83 16.71
CA GLN A 886 -24.91 17.53 15.68
C GLN A 886 -25.91 16.47 16.13
N LEU A 887 -25.44 15.36 16.71
CA LEU A 887 -26.29 14.30 17.29
C LEU A 887 -27.04 14.78 18.54
N GLY A 888 -26.43 15.68 19.31
CA GLY A 888 -27.03 16.36 20.47
C GLY A 888 -28.25 17.20 20.08
N ALA A 889 -28.19 17.88 18.93
CA ALA A 889 -29.27 18.71 18.40
C ALA A 889 -30.44 17.94 17.75
N LEU A 890 -30.29 16.63 17.51
CA LEU A 890 -31.33 15.77 16.93
C LEU A 890 -32.23 15.15 18.00
N GLY A 891 -33.52 14.93 17.66
CA GLY A 891 -34.43 14.16 18.50
C GLY A 891 -34.02 12.68 18.57
N ALA A 892 -34.40 11.97 19.64
CA ALA A 892 -33.93 10.60 19.91
C ALA A 892 -34.08 9.63 18.71
N ALA A 893 -35.21 9.67 18.00
CA ALA A 893 -35.44 8.83 16.81
C ALA A 893 -34.58 9.23 15.59
N GLU A 894 -34.29 10.52 15.42
CA GLU A 894 -33.43 11.04 14.35
C GLU A 894 -31.95 10.74 14.64
N ARG A 895 -31.54 10.83 15.91
CA ARG A 895 -30.23 10.42 16.42
C ARG A 895 -29.99 8.92 16.21
N GLU A 896 -30.97 8.07 16.53
CA GLU A 896 -30.88 6.63 16.30
C GLU A 896 -30.71 6.31 14.80
N ALA A 897 -31.52 6.94 13.93
CA ALA A 897 -31.40 6.76 12.48
C ALA A 897 -30.02 7.20 11.94
N ALA A 898 -29.53 8.37 12.35
CA ALA A 898 -28.22 8.87 11.94
C ALA A 898 -27.06 7.97 12.41
N LEU A 899 -27.16 7.39 13.61
CA LEU A 899 -26.18 6.44 14.12
C LEU A 899 -26.24 5.08 13.40
N ILE A 900 -27.43 4.61 12.99
CA ILE A 900 -27.57 3.42 12.15
C ILE A 900 -26.92 3.64 10.78
N GLU A 901 -27.15 4.79 10.13
CA GLU A 901 -26.47 5.13 8.87
C GLU A 901 -24.95 5.21 9.05
N LEU A 902 -24.46 5.84 10.11
CA LEU A 902 -23.02 5.87 10.44
C LEU A 902 -22.43 4.47 10.56
N VAL A 903 -23.06 3.58 11.34
CA VAL A 903 -22.58 2.21 11.55
C VAL A 903 -22.62 1.40 10.24
N ARG A 904 -23.69 1.52 9.43
CA ARG A 904 -23.79 0.86 8.12
C ARG A 904 -22.73 1.39 7.15
N GLY A 905 -22.47 2.70 7.15
CA GLY A 905 -21.43 3.33 6.34
C GLY A 905 -20.02 2.85 6.69
N GLN A 906 -19.65 2.81 7.98
CA GLN A 906 -18.36 2.26 8.41
C GLN A 906 -18.27 0.74 8.14
N ALA A 907 -19.34 -0.03 8.36
CA ALA A 907 -19.35 -1.46 8.09
C ALA A 907 -19.19 -1.78 6.60
N ALA A 908 -19.89 -1.05 5.72
CA ALA A 908 -19.73 -1.15 4.27
C ALA A 908 -18.30 -0.78 3.85
N ALA A 909 -17.71 0.26 4.45
CA ALA A 909 -16.33 0.65 4.19
C ALA A 909 -15.32 -0.43 4.61
N VAL A 910 -15.48 -1.07 5.78
CA VAL A 910 -14.62 -2.19 6.23
C VAL A 910 -14.67 -3.35 5.23
N LEU A 911 -15.87 -3.84 4.92
CA LEU A 911 -16.10 -4.97 3.98
C LEU A 911 -15.72 -4.64 2.52
N GLY A 912 -15.57 -3.36 2.19
CA GLY A 912 -15.22 -2.88 0.85
C GLY A 912 -16.41 -2.81 -0.12
N HIS A 913 -17.62 -2.62 0.40
CA HIS A 913 -18.80 -2.36 -0.41
C HIS A 913 -18.91 -0.89 -0.78
N SER A 914 -19.54 -0.60 -1.93
CA SER A 914 -19.59 0.74 -2.52
C SER A 914 -20.60 1.72 -1.88
N GLY A 915 -21.40 1.29 -0.91
CA GLY A 915 -22.34 2.16 -0.21
C GLY A 915 -23.05 1.48 0.96
N GLN A 916 -23.56 2.27 1.91
CA GLN A 916 -24.21 1.79 3.13
C GLN A 916 -25.42 0.86 2.89
N ASP A 917 -26.07 0.97 1.72
CA ASP A 917 -27.24 0.16 1.36
C ASP A 917 -26.94 -1.31 1.07
N SER A 918 -25.66 -1.69 0.90
CA SER A 918 -25.26 -3.10 0.82
C SER A 918 -25.29 -3.81 2.17
N VAL A 919 -25.30 -3.06 3.28
CA VAL A 919 -25.32 -3.59 4.65
C VAL A 919 -26.75 -3.46 5.18
N ASP A 920 -27.37 -4.60 5.46
CA ASP A 920 -28.67 -4.68 6.15
C ASP A 920 -28.48 -4.27 7.63
N ALA A 921 -29.40 -3.46 8.16
CA ALA A 921 -29.30 -2.90 9.51
C ALA A 921 -29.53 -3.95 10.61
N ASP A 922 -30.36 -4.96 10.34
CA ASP A 922 -30.78 -5.95 11.34
C ASP A 922 -30.08 -7.31 11.17
N ARG A 923 -29.38 -7.52 10.04
CA ARG A 923 -28.62 -8.75 9.78
C ARG A 923 -27.36 -8.86 10.66
N PRO A 924 -27.04 -10.03 11.22
CA PRO A 924 -25.83 -10.22 12.01
C PRO A 924 -24.54 -9.93 11.23
N PHE A 925 -23.56 -9.30 11.87
CA PHE A 925 -22.25 -9.00 11.29
C PHE A 925 -21.52 -10.28 10.81
N GLN A 926 -21.66 -11.40 11.53
CA GLN A 926 -21.09 -12.69 11.12
C GLN A 926 -21.65 -13.17 9.76
N ASP A 927 -22.97 -13.03 9.54
CA ASP A 927 -23.62 -13.37 8.27
C ASP A 927 -23.26 -12.40 7.13
N LEU A 928 -22.73 -11.22 7.46
CA LEU A 928 -22.22 -10.22 6.53
C LEU A 928 -20.72 -10.40 6.22
N GLY A 929 -20.06 -11.41 6.80
CA GLY A 929 -18.66 -11.71 6.56
C GLY A 929 -17.67 -11.00 7.49
N PHE A 930 -18.11 -10.54 8.67
CA PHE A 930 -17.19 -10.06 9.69
C PHE A 930 -16.48 -11.22 10.41
N ASP A 931 -15.17 -11.04 10.57
CA ASP A 931 -14.25 -11.81 11.40
C ASP A 931 -13.71 -10.94 12.56
N SER A 932 -12.83 -11.49 13.39
CA SER A 932 -12.23 -10.77 14.53
C SER A 932 -11.42 -9.53 14.12
N LEU A 933 -10.84 -9.51 12.91
CA LEU A 933 -9.98 -8.42 12.43
C LEU A 933 -10.79 -7.24 11.86
N THR A 934 -11.77 -7.53 11.01
CA THR A 934 -12.75 -6.57 10.50
C THR A 934 -13.61 -5.98 11.62
N ALA A 935 -13.90 -6.74 12.68
CA ALA A 935 -14.55 -6.23 13.88
C ALA A 935 -13.71 -5.17 14.62
N VAL A 936 -12.39 -5.41 14.76
CA VAL A 936 -11.43 -4.43 15.31
C VAL A 936 -11.37 -3.17 14.44
N GLU A 937 -11.37 -3.32 13.11
CA GLU A 937 -11.39 -2.18 12.17
C GLU A 937 -12.66 -1.32 12.31
N LEU A 938 -13.84 -1.94 12.36
CA LEU A 938 -15.12 -1.24 12.52
C LEU A 938 -15.18 -0.47 13.84
N ARG A 939 -14.80 -1.12 14.96
CA ARG A 939 -14.69 -0.45 16.26
C ARG A 939 -13.73 0.74 16.22
N ASN A 940 -12.57 0.60 15.55
CA ASN A 940 -11.57 1.66 15.44
C ASN A 940 -12.01 2.81 14.50
N GLN A 941 -12.88 2.55 13.53
CA GLN A 941 -13.52 3.59 12.72
C GLN A 941 -14.61 4.33 13.51
N LEU A 942 -15.48 3.60 14.22
CA LEU A 942 -16.54 4.19 15.06
C LEU A 942 -15.98 5.00 16.24
N GLY A 943 -14.96 4.51 16.93
CA GLY A 943 -14.30 5.24 18.02
C GLY A 943 -13.67 6.55 17.56
N ARG A 944 -13.10 6.58 16.34
CA ARG A 944 -12.60 7.82 15.72
C ARG A 944 -13.72 8.78 15.34
N ALA A 945 -14.79 8.28 14.71
CA ALA A 945 -15.93 9.11 14.30
C ALA A 945 -16.65 9.75 15.50
N THR A 946 -16.79 9.03 16.60
CA THR A 946 -17.56 9.44 17.79
C THR A 946 -16.72 10.06 18.90
N GLY A 947 -15.39 9.93 18.87
CA GLY A 947 -14.50 10.29 19.97
C GLY A 947 -14.63 9.37 21.21
N LEU A 948 -15.35 8.25 21.09
CA LEU A 948 -15.56 7.29 22.19
C LEU A 948 -14.49 6.21 22.24
N ARG A 949 -14.17 5.76 23.45
CA ARG A 949 -13.48 4.49 23.70
C ARG A 949 -14.53 3.38 23.72
N LEU A 950 -14.45 2.48 22.75
CA LEU A 950 -15.41 1.39 22.58
C LEU A 950 -14.80 0.05 23.02
N PRO A 951 -15.56 -0.86 23.66
CA PRO A 951 -15.05 -2.17 24.10
C PRO A 951 -14.48 -3.03 22.97
N THR A 952 -13.54 -3.92 23.28
CA THR A 952 -13.00 -4.93 22.34
C THR A 952 -14.08 -5.91 21.86
N THR A 953 -15.06 -6.23 22.71
CA THR A 953 -16.16 -7.17 22.43
C THR A 953 -17.34 -6.56 21.66
N LEU A 954 -17.27 -5.28 21.29
CA LEU A 954 -18.36 -4.46 20.72
C LEU A 954 -19.23 -5.18 19.66
N VAL A 955 -18.61 -5.84 18.68
CA VAL A 955 -19.31 -6.49 17.55
C VAL A 955 -19.96 -7.83 17.95
N PHE A 956 -19.48 -8.46 19.03
CA PHE A 956 -20.04 -9.69 19.58
C PHE A 956 -21.19 -9.40 20.56
N ASP A 957 -21.04 -8.36 21.39
CA ASP A 957 -22.08 -7.92 22.33
C ASP A 957 -23.26 -7.24 21.60
N HIS A 958 -22.99 -6.61 20.45
CA HIS A 958 -23.98 -5.92 19.62
C HIS A 958 -23.94 -6.46 18.18
N PRO A 959 -24.65 -7.58 17.91
CA PRO A 959 -24.38 -8.43 16.76
C PRO A 959 -24.83 -7.87 15.40
N ASN A 960 -25.54 -6.75 15.34
CA ASN A 960 -25.98 -6.10 14.10
C ASN A 960 -25.89 -4.56 14.17
N PRO A 961 -25.91 -3.85 13.02
CA PRO A 961 -25.81 -2.39 13.00
C PRO A 961 -26.82 -1.65 13.89
N THR A 962 -28.08 -2.10 13.96
CA THR A 962 -29.13 -1.51 14.80
C THR A 962 -28.79 -1.59 16.29
N ALA A 963 -28.38 -2.77 16.79
CA ALA A 963 -27.99 -2.96 18.19
C ALA A 963 -26.74 -2.13 18.54
N LEU A 964 -25.79 -2.05 17.60
CA LEU A 964 -24.55 -1.31 17.78
C LEU A 964 -24.77 0.20 17.82
N ALA A 965 -25.63 0.74 16.95
CA ALA A 965 -26.00 2.16 16.96
C ALA A 965 -26.63 2.58 18.30
N ARG A 966 -27.48 1.73 18.90
CA ARG A 966 -28.09 1.96 20.23
C ARG A 966 -27.06 1.97 21.36
N PHE A 967 -26.08 1.07 21.33
CA PHE A 967 -25.00 1.08 22.31
C PHE A 967 -24.15 2.35 22.22
N VAL A 968 -23.82 2.78 21.00
CA VAL A 968 -23.12 4.05 20.76
C VAL A 968 -23.94 5.23 21.28
N ALA A 969 -25.26 5.27 21.02
CA ALA A 969 -26.15 6.31 21.54
C ALA A 969 -26.12 6.40 23.08
N ALA A 970 -26.26 5.26 23.77
CA ALA A 970 -26.18 5.21 25.23
C ALA A 970 -24.83 5.72 25.77
N ARG A 971 -23.72 5.38 25.10
CA ARG A 971 -22.37 5.86 25.48
C ARG A 971 -22.14 7.34 25.21
N ILE A 972 -22.83 7.92 24.21
CA ILE A 972 -22.86 9.37 23.98
C ILE A 972 -23.60 10.05 25.14
N GLU A 973 -24.75 9.50 25.54
CA GLU A 973 -25.59 10.06 26.62
C GLU A 973 -24.93 9.94 28.00
N GLU A 974 -24.30 8.80 28.32
CA GLU A 974 -23.46 8.63 29.53
C GLU A 974 -22.32 9.67 29.60
N ARG A 975 -21.74 10.05 28.45
CA ARG A 975 -20.63 11.00 28.36
C ARG A 975 -21.08 12.46 28.36
N GLN A 976 -22.28 12.76 27.86
CA GLN A 976 -22.87 14.10 27.87
C GLN A 976 -23.58 14.42 29.20
N GLY A 977 -23.96 13.39 29.97
CA GLY A 977 -24.81 13.53 31.15
C GLY A 977 -26.28 13.78 30.80
N PRO A 978 -27.18 13.80 31.79
CA PRO A 978 -28.55 14.26 31.55
C PRO A 978 -28.53 15.70 31.03
N ALA A 979 -29.24 15.93 29.93
CA ALA A 979 -29.16 17.19 29.18
C ALA A 979 -29.25 18.43 30.07
N ASP A 980 -28.28 19.32 29.88
CA ASP A 980 -28.04 20.54 30.66
C ASP A 980 -29.35 21.29 30.93
N VAL A 981 -29.81 21.30 32.19
CA VAL A 981 -31.04 22.02 32.57
C VAL A 981 -30.78 23.51 32.34
N PRO A 982 -31.53 24.21 31.45
CA PRO A 982 -31.22 25.58 31.10
C PRO A 982 -31.22 26.51 32.33
N GLY A 983 -30.03 26.86 32.81
CA GLY A 983 -29.81 27.67 34.02
C GLY A 983 -28.73 27.15 34.98
N LEU A 984 -28.32 25.88 34.91
CA LEU A 984 -27.24 25.35 35.77
C LEU A 984 -25.90 26.06 35.55
N ALA A 985 -25.50 26.24 34.28
CA ALA A 985 -24.30 27.02 33.94
C ALA A 985 -24.32 28.49 34.42
N ASP A 986 -25.50 29.08 34.65
CA ASP A 986 -25.63 30.42 35.23
C ASP A 986 -25.53 30.40 36.77
N LEU A 987 -25.92 29.30 37.41
CA LEU A 987 -25.66 29.05 38.84
C LEU A 987 -24.16 28.80 39.09
N ASP A 988 -23.46 28.05 38.23
CA ASP A 988 -22.01 27.85 38.32
C ASP A 988 -21.23 29.17 38.16
N ARG A 989 -21.66 30.03 37.21
CA ARG A 989 -21.12 31.40 37.09
C ARG A 989 -21.40 32.23 38.34
N ALA A 990 -22.58 32.13 38.92
CA ALA A 990 -22.93 32.83 40.16
C ALA A 990 -22.07 32.33 41.34
N GLU A 991 -21.78 31.02 41.41
CA GLU A 991 -20.90 30.44 42.43
C GLU A 991 -19.44 30.90 42.24
N ALA A 992 -18.94 30.91 41.01
CA ALA A 992 -17.60 31.43 40.68
C ALA A 992 -17.45 32.92 41.03
N LEU A 993 -18.47 33.73 40.75
CA LEU A 993 -18.53 35.14 41.17
C LEU A 993 -18.57 35.29 42.70
N LEU A 994 -19.34 34.45 43.41
CA LEU A 994 -19.38 34.41 44.87
C LEU A 994 -18.03 33.99 45.50
N LYS A 995 -17.27 33.11 44.84
CA LYS A 995 -15.91 32.73 45.24
C LYS A 995 -14.89 33.84 44.99
N ALA A 996 -15.08 34.66 43.93
CA ALA A 996 -14.18 35.76 43.57
C ALA A 996 -14.40 37.06 44.36
N LEU A 997 -15.62 37.33 44.86
CA LEU A 997 -15.94 38.53 45.64
C LEU A 997 -15.47 38.42 47.10
N ALA A 998 -14.92 39.51 47.65
CA ALA A 998 -14.48 39.56 49.05
C ALA A 998 -15.66 39.38 50.03
N PRO A 999 -15.45 38.84 51.25
CA PRO A 999 -16.54 38.59 52.21
C PRO A 999 -17.34 39.84 52.63
N GLU A 1000 -16.72 41.02 52.53
CA GLU A 1000 -17.26 42.32 52.94
C GLU A 1000 -17.95 43.09 51.79
N ASP A 1001 -17.96 42.53 50.57
CA ASP A 1001 -18.53 43.21 49.40
C ASP A 1001 -20.08 43.18 49.43
N GLU A 1002 -20.73 44.34 49.37
CA GLU A 1002 -22.21 44.43 49.32
C GLU A 1002 -22.81 43.64 48.13
N SER A 1003 -22.06 43.52 47.03
CA SER A 1003 -22.46 42.75 45.85
C SER A 1003 -22.60 41.26 46.17
N ARG A 1004 -21.75 40.74 47.06
CA ARG A 1004 -21.77 39.35 47.52
C ARG A 1004 -23.02 39.06 48.35
N ALA A 1005 -23.40 39.99 49.24
CA ALA A 1005 -24.62 39.88 50.04
C ALA A 1005 -25.88 39.90 49.15
N ARG A 1006 -25.96 40.83 48.18
CA ARG A 1006 -27.08 40.92 47.24
C ARG A 1006 -27.21 39.69 46.35
N LEU A 1007 -26.11 39.10 45.89
CA LEU A 1007 -26.14 37.87 45.10
C LEU A 1007 -26.62 36.67 45.93
N ALA A 1008 -26.16 36.56 47.18
CA ALA A 1008 -26.58 35.49 48.09
C ALA A 1008 -28.07 35.57 48.46
N ASP A 1009 -28.61 36.75 48.73
CA ASP A 1009 -30.05 36.91 48.98
C ASP A 1009 -30.89 36.59 47.73
N ARG A 1010 -30.41 36.95 46.53
CA ARG A 1010 -31.13 36.63 45.28
C ARG A 1010 -31.16 35.13 44.98
N LEU A 1011 -30.11 34.39 45.36
CA LEU A 1011 -30.09 32.92 45.30
C LEU A 1011 -31.05 32.29 46.33
N ARG A 1012 -31.21 32.88 47.52
CA ARG A 1012 -32.23 32.43 48.51
C ARG A 1012 -33.65 32.65 48.00
N GLU A 1013 -33.94 33.78 47.34
CA GLU A 1013 -35.25 34.02 46.71
C GLU A 1013 -35.54 33.00 45.60
N LEU A 1014 -34.53 32.61 44.81
CA LEU A 1014 -34.66 31.55 43.79
C LEU A 1014 -34.91 30.17 44.40
N LEU A 1015 -34.24 29.84 45.51
CA LEU A 1015 -34.46 28.59 46.25
C LEU A 1015 -35.91 28.51 46.79
N LEU A 1016 -36.38 29.59 47.44
CA LEU A 1016 -37.76 29.70 47.92
C LEU A 1016 -38.80 29.63 46.79
N LEU A 1017 -38.45 30.05 45.57
CA LEU A 1017 -39.30 29.93 44.38
C LEU A 1017 -39.36 28.50 43.85
N ALA A 1018 -38.25 27.75 43.91
CA ALA A 1018 -38.19 26.34 43.53
C ALA A 1018 -38.97 25.45 44.53
N GLU A 1019 -38.91 25.77 45.82
CA GLU A 1019 -39.63 25.07 46.90
C GLU A 1019 -41.15 25.37 46.91
N ALA A 1020 -41.64 26.36 46.15
CA ALA A 1020 -43.01 26.86 46.23
C ALA A 1020 -44.00 26.29 45.18
N VAL A 1021 -43.62 25.28 44.39
CA VAL A 1021 -44.50 24.68 43.38
C VAL A 1021 -45.51 23.71 44.03
N PRO A 1022 -46.83 23.96 43.99
CA PRO A 1022 -47.83 23.02 44.50
C PRO A 1022 -48.17 21.96 43.45
N GLY A 1023 -48.19 20.69 43.84
CA GLY A 1023 -48.73 19.60 43.03
C GLY A 1023 -50.23 19.39 43.25
N ASP A 1024 -50.96 19.20 42.16
CA ASP A 1024 -52.35 18.71 42.01
C ASP A 1024 -52.42 18.16 40.56
N GLY A 1025 -52.98 17.01 40.17
CA GLY A 1025 -53.66 15.86 40.80
C GLY A 1025 -54.36 15.08 39.65
N ASP A 1026 -54.64 13.77 39.65
CA ASP A 1026 -54.57 12.63 40.59
C ASP A 1026 -54.39 11.33 39.75
N GLY A 1027 -54.01 10.18 40.33
CA GLY A 1027 -53.74 8.97 39.51
C GLY A 1027 -53.25 7.65 40.13
N SER A 1028 -53.64 7.30 41.36
CA SER A 1028 -53.64 5.91 41.92
C SER A 1028 -52.33 5.12 42.18
N ALA A 1029 -52.35 4.42 43.34
CA ALA A 1029 -51.62 3.20 43.72
C ALA A 1029 -50.14 3.28 44.21
N ASP A 1030 -50.02 3.20 45.54
CA ASP A 1030 -48.99 2.55 46.37
C ASP A 1030 -47.49 2.79 46.10
N GLY A 1031 -46.87 3.50 47.05
CA GLY A 1031 -45.43 3.61 47.24
C GLY A 1031 -45.12 4.14 48.65
N LEU A 1032 -45.43 3.35 49.68
CA LEU A 1032 -45.05 3.67 51.06
C LEU A 1032 -43.54 3.49 51.24
N ASP A 1033 -42.88 4.55 51.68
CA ASP A 1033 -41.45 4.56 52.00
C ASP A 1033 -41.21 3.80 53.32
N LEU A 1034 -40.55 2.65 53.22
CA LEU A 1034 -40.27 1.75 54.34
C LEU A 1034 -39.05 2.18 55.17
N ASP A 1035 -38.22 3.11 54.67
CA ASP A 1035 -36.97 3.50 55.34
C ASP A 1035 -37.16 4.63 56.38
N ALA A 1036 -38.38 5.18 56.49
CA ALA A 1036 -38.73 6.28 57.40
C ALA A 1036 -39.74 5.92 58.51
N ALA A 1037 -40.28 4.70 58.53
CA ALA A 1037 -41.27 4.27 59.53
C ALA A 1037 -40.63 4.02 60.91
N SER A 1038 -41.28 4.45 61.98
CA SER A 1038 -40.83 4.14 63.35
C SER A 1038 -41.21 2.71 63.77
N ASP A 1039 -40.45 2.13 64.71
CA ASP A 1039 -40.74 0.79 65.23
C ASP A 1039 -42.19 0.64 65.77
N GLU A 1040 -42.74 1.67 66.41
CA GLU A 1040 -44.14 1.66 66.90
C GLU A 1040 -45.17 1.66 65.75
N GLU A 1041 -44.88 2.28 64.61
CA GLU A 1041 -45.74 2.27 63.42
C GLU A 1041 -45.65 0.94 62.67
N LEU A 1042 -44.46 0.33 62.62
CA LEU A 1042 -44.26 -1.02 62.08
C LEU A 1042 -44.98 -2.10 62.91
N PHE A 1043 -44.96 -2.01 64.25
CA PHE A 1043 -45.71 -2.94 65.10
C PHE A 1043 -47.23 -2.73 65.00
N ALA A 1044 -47.71 -1.49 64.83
CA ALA A 1044 -49.13 -1.23 64.59
C ALA A 1044 -49.63 -1.86 63.27
N LEU A 1045 -48.78 -1.94 62.24
CA LEU A 1045 -49.13 -2.55 60.95
C LEU A 1045 -49.22 -4.09 61.00
N VAL A 1046 -48.57 -4.73 61.97
CA VAL A 1046 -48.58 -6.20 62.14
C VAL A 1046 -49.81 -6.66 62.92
N ASP A 1047 -50.30 -5.87 63.88
CA ASP A 1047 -51.52 -6.16 64.64
C ASP A 1047 -52.83 -5.99 63.80
N GLU A 1048 -52.76 -5.43 62.59
CA GLU A 1048 -53.89 -5.35 61.63
C GLU A 1048 -53.91 -6.50 60.58
N LEU A 1049 -53.05 -7.51 60.71
CA LEU A 1049 -52.91 -8.62 59.74
C LEU A 1049 -53.33 -10.02 60.26
N ASP A 1050 -54.16 -10.08 61.32
CA ASP A 1050 -54.77 -11.31 61.88
C ASP A 1050 -56.34 -11.30 61.79
#